data_AF-A0A2P4Z363-F1
#
_entry.id   AF-A0A2P4Z363-F1
#
_cell.length_a   1.000
_cell.length_b   1.000
_cell.length_c   1.000
_cell.angle_alpha   90.00
_cell.angle_beta   90.00
_cell.angle_gamma   90.00
#
_symmetry.space_group_name_H-M   'P 1'
#
loop_
_entity.id
_entity.type
_entity.pdbx_description
1 polymer ?
#
loop_
_entity_poly.entity_id
_entity_poly.type
_entity_poly.pdbx_seq_one_letter_code
_entity_poly.pdbx_strand_id
1 'polypeptide(L)'
;MNEFDSWSRKWRTLWCWTHIYVHYKRAQMYTRNLPEEVKYTYWNSKHSQFAELIWRNISELRGWWIKVGQFLSTRGDLLPREYVKYLDKLQDIMPCMEWNVMERILKEELGEDFEKMFKEMQKKPIAAASISQVHKAVLNEGEKKVVIKIQFPNIQETLNHDMKNLEQLAWAFGLLEENSDSIHILNEWKSSARMELNFKNELKNQKRAYEMHEDSGIEIVIPKVYTEYSTEKVLTMEYIKGFNILNKTLIKENRVNKRELLEILCDSFAYQIHIHGFFHGDPQPSNILVVYDEIKRKYIPAILDWGMVKIFDKSKQIAFSKMVYSISTLNLMEFIESFEEMGFKFKNDDRNYIDPEIYMDALRIVFKEIEMDTMDQSSIRSGYAAYKTATELSYMKSGQIGDLNLMDYWPSDIIYFVRILTLLSRICAELNESIPILKIFSRRAQQFLYLESINSELNKQQLSKRRFTNKFERRLSDYIEKIMNENNALGLQIAVIKNGNNLANISKGIKGELNGNQIDENTLFNGFFINLGILVIAILICVEKGYISLDDPICHYWDGFIRYGKRNITLRHVLDHRSGVISFFPQDMGLNELLNYEKMVQIIENSAPQVQINQITRYNPYFLGWILSELIALLTNQSTAKFIEENVINPFNLSDGIKMYSPEYSLNKDQMNIFQSEKYDETNIGANNNNNNNKFLFPLFSPLSSSSSSFFAQEEFSSSIMKLSNIKSKLENSNGAQLMNEIKDVIIQKLTPKRISKKEEKEKEKEQNINDFNEENNNDEKAKVIDFYERCAIVNRKMEFSSISFKKLLAKLKSSELYKSKNYGYKINFKLSTLEYFFLKPHILDPLIYNSKKLINKWIPPTNGRYTSLSLAKLYDHLIRGDIIGDELLKQVIKNESVAYDNSIEGLILTYGGPRKWSLGFQILECKKISDQQNNQKDDQSCFKGIGHSDTGGNLSFCFPDINLSIAILTNDYVKGHYLSQSILRYILENFGLYLNNYAPLHFS
;
A
#
# COMPACT_ATOMS: atom_id res chain seq x y z
N MET A 1 -8.90 20.48 51.65
CA MET A 1 -9.68 19.21 51.70
C MET A 1 -9.37 18.55 53.03
N ASN A 2 -10.33 17.95 53.74
CA ASN A 2 -10.03 17.37 55.06
C ASN A 2 -9.44 15.95 54.91
N GLU A 3 -8.61 15.51 55.86
CA GLU A 3 -7.97 14.17 55.81
C GLU A 3 -8.99 13.04 55.62
N PHE A 4 -10.19 13.20 56.17
CA PHE A 4 -11.31 12.27 56.05
C PHE A 4 -11.72 12.00 54.59
N ASP A 5 -11.72 13.02 53.72
CA ASP A 5 -12.03 12.85 52.30
C ASP A 5 -10.92 12.06 51.59
N SER A 6 -9.64 12.36 51.89
CA SER A 6 -8.49 11.66 51.30
C SER A 6 -8.48 10.18 51.71
N TRP A 7 -8.79 9.89 52.97
CA TRP A 7 -8.96 8.55 53.51
C TRP A 7 -10.13 7.81 52.84
N SER A 8 -11.29 8.47 52.70
CA SER A 8 -12.47 7.94 52.01
C SER A 8 -12.17 7.55 50.55
N ARG A 9 -11.50 8.41 49.77
CA ARG A 9 -11.08 8.11 48.38
C ARG A 9 -10.20 6.88 48.30
N LYS A 10 -9.21 6.75 49.18
CA LYS A 10 -8.29 5.62 49.21
C LYS A 10 -9.03 4.31 49.44
N TRP A 11 -9.89 4.25 50.47
CA TRP A 11 -10.68 3.05 50.76
C TRP A 11 -11.68 2.71 49.66
N ARG A 12 -12.36 3.71 49.09
CA ARG A 12 -13.31 3.50 47.99
C ARG A 12 -12.63 2.95 46.73
N THR A 13 -11.41 3.43 46.43
CA THR A 13 -10.58 2.90 45.33
C THR A 13 -10.15 1.46 45.63
N LEU A 14 -9.55 1.21 46.79
CA LEU A 14 -9.10 -0.12 47.22
C LEU A 14 -10.23 -1.16 47.24
N TRP A 15 -11.40 -0.79 47.78
CA TRP A 15 -12.58 -1.65 47.84
C TRP A 15 -13.08 -2.02 46.44
N CYS A 16 -13.25 -1.04 45.56
CA CYS A 16 -13.73 -1.28 44.20
C CYS A 16 -12.78 -2.21 43.42
N TRP A 17 -11.48 -1.94 43.48
CA TRP A 17 -10.46 -2.77 42.82
C TRP A 17 -10.40 -4.19 43.40
N THR A 18 -10.39 -4.33 44.73
CA THR A 18 -10.39 -5.65 45.39
C THR A 18 -11.65 -6.45 45.06
N HIS A 19 -12.82 -5.80 45.05
CA HIS A 19 -14.09 -6.43 44.71
C HIS A 19 -14.10 -6.92 43.26
N ILE A 20 -13.63 -6.10 42.31
CA ILE A 20 -13.50 -6.51 40.90
C ILE A 20 -12.52 -7.68 40.77
N TYR A 21 -11.31 -7.57 41.35
CA TYR A 21 -10.28 -8.61 41.26
C TYR A 21 -10.75 -9.98 41.79
N VAL A 22 -11.33 -10.01 43.01
CA VAL A 22 -11.83 -11.25 43.63
C VAL A 22 -12.95 -11.87 42.80
N HIS A 23 -13.90 -11.06 42.32
CA HIS A 23 -14.99 -11.56 41.48
C HIS A 23 -14.51 -11.98 40.07
N TYR A 24 -13.48 -11.33 39.52
CA TYR A 24 -12.87 -11.67 38.24
C TYR A 24 -12.12 -13.00 38.33
N LYS A 25 -11.27 -13.22 39.34
CA LYS A 25 -10.58 -14.50 39.55
C LYS A 25 -11.57 -15.65 39.82
N ARG A 26 -12.66 -15.40 40.56
CA ARG A 26 -13.77 -16.37 40.73
C ARG A 26 -14.46 -16.69 39.40
N ALA A 27 -14.76 -15.68 38.58
CA ALA A 27 -15.31 -15.87 37.23
C ALA A 27 -14.35 -16.65 36.32
N GLN A 28 -13.05 -16.38 36.39
CA GLN A 28 -12.00 -17.08 35.64
C GLN A 28 -11.89 -18.56 36.04
N MET A 29 -12.01 -18.89 37.33
CA MET A 29 -12.06 -20.28 37.79
C MET A 29 -13.33 -21.00 37.32
N TYR A 30 -14.50 -20.36 37.46
CA TYR A 30 -15.80 -20.92 37.06
C TYR A 30 -15.90 -21.18 35.55
N THR A 31 -15.38 -20.27 34.72
CA THR A 31 -15.48 -20.35 33.25
C THR A 31 -14.50 -21.34 32.59
N ARG A 32 -13.58 -21.97 33.34
CA ARG A 32 -12.70 -23.02 32.78
C ARG A 32 -13.50 -24.16 32.15
N ASN A 33 -14.54 -24.63 32.84
CA ASN A 33 -15.24 -25.89 32.50
C ASN A 33 -16.58 -25.69 31.75
N LEU A 34 -16.90 -24.47 31.31
CA LEU A 34 -18.16 -24.19 30.57
C LEU A 34 -18.00 -24.42 29.05
N PRO A 35 -19.11 -24.64 28.31
CA PRO A 35 -19.12 -24.52 26.84
C PRO A 35 -18.86 -23.08 26.37
N GLU A 36 -18.23 -22.92 25.21
CA GLU A 36 -17.70 -21.64 24.72
C GLU A 36 -18.79 -20.57 24.47
N GLU A 37 -19.94 -20.97 23.93
CA GLU A 37 -21.14 -20.13 23.76
C GLU A 37 -21.67 -19.57 25.10
N VAL A 38 -21.57 -20.38 26.17
CA VAL A 38 -22.00 -20.00 27.53
C VAL A 38 -20.93 -19.14 28.22
N LYS A 39 -19.63 -19.36 27.93
CA LYS A 39 -18.55 -18.49 28.42
C LYS A 39 -18.74 -17.06 27.94
N TYR A 40 -19.02 -16.85 26.66
CA TYR A 40 -19.17 -15.52 26.07
C TYR A 40 -20.31 -14.72 26.73
N THR A 41 -21.50 -15.33 26.85
CA THR A 41 -22.66 -14.68 27.49
C THR A 41 -22.44 -14.42 28.98
N TYR A 42 -21.79 -15.33 29.70
CA TYR A 42 -21.42 -15.13 31.10
C TYR A 42 -20.40 -13.99 31.29
N TRP A 43 -19.34 -13.94 30.46
CA TRP A 43 -18.33 -12.89 30.52
C TRP A 43 -18.91 -11.52 30.20
N ASN A 44 -19.74 -11.36 29.18
CA ASN A 44 -20.39 -10.08 28.88
C ASN A 44 -21.27 -9.61 30.06
N SER A 45 -22.02 -10.53 30.70
CA SER A 45 -22.78 -10.21 31.92
C SER A 45 -21.88 -9.73 33.07
N LYS A 46 -20.73 -10.38 33.28
CA LYS A 46 -19.74 -9.98 34.30
C LYS A 46 -19.06 -8.65 33.98
N HIS A 47 -18.65 -8.45 32.73
CA HIS A 47 -18.09 -7.18 32.27
C HIS A 47 -19.09 -6.03 32.43
N SER A 48 -20.38 -6.24 32.17
CA SER A 48 -21.43 -5.24 32.46
C SER A 48 -21.53 -4.88 33.94
N GLN A 49 -21.48 -5.87 34.83
CA GLN A 49 -21.51 -5.64 36.29
C GLN A 49 -20.27 -4.87 36.78
N PHE A 50 -19.08 -5.22 36.28
CA PHE A 50 -17.85 -4.52 36.62
C PHE A 50 -17.78 -3.12 36.01
N ALA A 51 -18.23 -2.95 34.76
CA ALA A 51 -18.30 -1.68 34.06
C ALA A 51 -19.18 -0.66 34.79
N GLU A 52 -20.36 -1.08 35.27
CA GLU A 52 -21.23 -0.24 36.07
C GLU A 52 -20.56 0.19 37.39
N LEU A 53 -19.91 -0.76 38.08
CA LEU A 53 -19.24 -0.49 39.35
C LEU A 53 -18.08 0.51 39.18
N ILE A 54 -17.26 0.34 38.15
CA ILE A 54 -16.17 1.26 37.79
C ILE A 54 -16.75 2.63 37.46
N TRP A 55 -17.77 2.71 36.59
CA TRP A 55 -18.40 3.96 36.20
C TRP A 55 -18.97 4.74 37.38
N ARG A 56 -19.73 4.07 38.28
CA ARG A 56 -20.26 4.69 39.50
C ARG A 56 -19.14 5.17 40.42
N ASN A 57 -18.04 4.41 40.54
CA ASN A 57 -16.92 4.82 41.38
C ASN A 57 -16.17 6.03 40.81
N ILE A 58 -15.88 6.03 39.50
CA ILE A 58 -15.24 7.14 38.80
C ILE A 58 -16.09 8.41 38.87
N SER A 59 -17.41 8.30 38.66
CA SER A 59 -18.36 9.43 38.73
C SER A 59 -18.35 10.13 40.09
N GLU A 60 -18.09 9.38 41.16
CA GLU A 60 -18.07 9.87 42.54
C GLU A 60 -16.70 10.34 43.00
N LEU A 61 -15.61 9.72 42.50
CA LEU A 61 -14.26 10.22 42.69
C LEU A 61 -14.04 11.55 41.96
N ARG A 62 -14.72 11.81 40.83
CA ARG A 62 -14.60 13.04 40.03
C ARG A 62 -13.14 13.37 39.64
N GLY A 63 -12.90 14.57 39.11
CA GLY A 63 -11.55 15.06 38.83
C GLY A 63 -10.83 14.23 37.78
N TRP A 64 -9.57 13.88 38.08
CA TRP A 64 -8.74 13.08 37.19
C TRP A 64 -9.36 11.73 36.79
N TRP A 65 -10.10 11.08 37.69
CA TRP A 65 -10.76 9.80 37.37
C TRP A 65 -11.79 9.92 36.25
N ILE A 66 -12.47 11.07 36.12
CA ILE A 66 -13.37 11.35 34.99
C ILE A 66 -12.56 11.36 33.70
N LYS A 67 -11.38 12.02 33.68
CA LYS A 67 -10.50 12.06 32.51
C LYS A 67 -9.97 10.67 32.14
N VAL A 68 -9.59 9.86 33.12
CA VAL A 68 -9.21 8.44 32.90
C VAL A 68 -10.40 7.66 32.33
N GLY A 69 -11.61 7.86 32.85
CA GLY A 69 -12.82 7.22 32.33
C GLY A 69 -13.18 7.66 30.91
N GLN A 70 -13.06 8.95 30.59
CA GLN A 70 -13.23 9.51 29.24
C GLN A 70 -12.18 8.96 28.26
N PHE A 71 -10.92 8.90 28.68
CA PHE A 71 -9.85 8.27 27.92
C PHE A 71 -10.18 6.80 27.64
N LEU A 72 -10.51 6.03 28.67
CA LEU A 72 -10.88 4.61 28.54
C LEU A 72 -12.18 4.39 27.75
N SER A 73 -13.12 5.35 27.72
CA SER A 73 -14.31 5.28 26.87
C SER A 73 -13.99 5.37 25.38
N THR A 74 -12.82 5.93 25.01
CA THR A 74 -12.32 5.87 23.62
C THR A 74 -11.55 4.58 23.32
N ARG A 75 -11.11 3.84 24.35
CA ARG A 75 -10.27 2.64 24.23
C ARG A 75 -11.07 1.33 24.15
N GLY A 76 -11.95 1.25 23.14
CA GLY A 76 -12.67 0.01 22.80
C GLY A 76 -11.78 -1.14 22.28
N ASP A 77 -10.49 -0.87 22.11
CA ASP A 77 -9.43 -1.84 21.85
C ASP A 77 -8.85 -2.52 23.10
N LEU A 78 -8.89 -1.83 24.25
CA LEU A 78 -8.37 -2.34 25.52
C LEU A 78 -9.44 -2.99 26.39
N LEU A 79 -10.70 -2.55 26.26
CA LEU A 79 -11.77 -2.90 27.16
C LEU A 79 -12.97 -3.53 26.43
N PRO A 80 -13.59 -4.59 26.97
CA PRO A 80 -14.83 -5.15 26.46
C PRO A 80 -15.94 -4.08 26.28
N ARG A 81 -16.83 -4.32 25.32
CA ARG A 81 -17.89 -3.41 24.86
C ARG A 81 -18.71 -2.81 26.01
N GLU A 82 -18.93 -3.58 27.06
CA GLU A 82 -19.69 -3.20 28.25
C GLU A 82 -19.01 -2.05 29.01
N TYR A 83 -17.69 -2.06 29.17
CA TYR A 83 -16.96 -0.97 29.83
C TYR A 83 -17.07 0.31 29.03
N VAL A 84 -16.84 0.25 27.70
CA VAL A 84 -17.00 1.39 26.80
C VAL A 84 -18.39 2.01 26.95
N LYS A 85 -19.45 1.18 26.92
CA LYS A 85 -20.85 1.62 27.04
C LYS A 85 -21.15 2.38 28.35
N TYR A 86 -20.54 2.00 29.47
CA TYR A 86 -20.74 2.70 30.74
C TYR A 86 -19.83 3.93 30.87
N LEU A 87 -18.58 3.85 30.42
CA LEU A 87 -17.61 4.95 30.49
C LEU A 87 -17.94 6.10 29.54
N ASP A 88 -18.62 5.86 28.41
CA ASP A 88 -19.03 6.91 27.47
C ASP A 88 -19.99 7.93 28.12
N LYS A 89 -20.71 7.54 29.18
CA LYS A 89 -21.53 8.44 30.02
C LYS A 89 -20.72 9.48 30.80
N LEU A 90 -19.41 9.34 30.87
CA LEU A 90 -18.51 10.31 31.52
C LEU A 90 -18.12 11.46 30.58
N GLN A 91 -18.56 11.43 29.32
CA GLN A 91 -18.42 12.51 28.35
C GLN A 91 -19.50 13.61 28.52
N ASP A 92 -20.55 13.34 29.31
CA ASP A 92 -21.63 14.28 29.61
C ASP A 92 -21.21 15.38 30.62
N ILE A 93 -22.04 16.42 30.75
CA ILE A 93 -21.79 17.55 31.67
C ILE A 93 -21.75 17.07 33.12
N MET A 94 -20.67 17.40 33.84
CA MET A 94 -20.47 17.04 35.24
C MET A 94 -21.30 17.92 36.20
N PRO A 95 -21.60 17.45 37.43
CA PRO A 95 -22.26 18.28 38.43
C PRO A 95 -21.36 19.45 38.85
N CYS A 96 -21.91 20.66 38.77
CA CYS A 96 -21.21 21.91 39.09
C CYS A 96 -21.01 22.10 40.61
N MET A 97 -20.09 22.99 40.99
CA MET A 97 -19.96 23.50 42.35
C MET A 97 -20.62 24.87 42.53
N GLU A 98 -21.00 25.14 43.78
CA GLU A 98 -21.59 26.40 44.22
C GLU A 98 -20.71 27.61 43.87
N TRP A 99 -21.38 28.69 43.44
CA TRP A 99 -20.72 29.91 42.97
C TRP A 99 -19.67 30.45 43.94
N ASN A 100 -19.98 30.48 45.25
CA ASN A 100 -19.10 31.03 46.28
C ASN A 100 -17.73 30.34 46.34
N VAL A 101 -17.65 29.06 45.92
CA VAL A 101 -16.38 28.32 45.86
C VAL A 101 -15.53 28.78 44.68
N MET A 102 -16.15 29.09 43.54
CA MET A 102 -15.46 29.60 42.35
C MET A 102 -15.09 31.08 42.49
N GLU A 103 -15.96 31.89 43.10
CA GLU A 103 -15.71 33.31 43.37
C GLU A 103 -14.42 33.50 44.19
N ARG A 104 -14.18 32.64 45.18
CA ARG A 104 -12.93 32.65 45.95
C ARG A 104 -11.70 32.38 45.07
N ILE A 105 -11.78 31.42 44.15
CA ILE A 105 -10.65 31.09 43.24
C ILE A 105 -10.38 32.25 42.28
N LEU A 106 -11.42 32.95 41.80
CA LEU A 106 -11.26 34.16 41.00
C LEU A 106 -10.57 35.28 41.80
N LYS A 107 -10.93 35.47 43.07
CA LYS A 107 -10.27 36.44 43.97
C LYS A 107 -8.80 36.08 44.24
N GLU A 108 -8.51 34.80 44.45
CA GLU A 108 -7.14 34.29 44.65
C GLU A 108 -6.25 34.46 43.40
N GLU A 109 -6.80 34.30 42.19
CA GLU A 109 -6.03 34.25 40.93
C GLU A 109 -6.00 35.59 40.17
N LEU A 110 -7.12 36.34 40.16
CA LEU A 110 -7.28 37.62 39.45
C LEU A 110 -7.31 38.84 40.40
N GLY A 111 -7.28 38.61 41.72
CA GLY A 111 -7.35 39.63 42.76
C GLY A 111 -8.76 39.92 43.27
N GLU A 112 -8.87 40.53 44.46
CA GLU A 112 -10.15 40.86 45.12
C GLU A 112 -11.09 41.71 44.23
N ASP A 113 -10.51 42.55 43.38
CA ASP A 113 -11.19 43.47 42.49
C ASP A 113 -11.57 42.86 41.12
N PHE A 114 -11.47 41.53 40.93
CA PHE A 114 -11.69 40.89 39.61
C PHE A 114 -13.04 41.23 38.95
N GLU A 115 -14.08 41.55 39.73
CA GLU A 115 -15.38 41.97 39.17
C GLU A 115 -15.24 43.24 38.30
N LYS A 116 -14.27 44.12 38.59
CA LYS A 116 -13.95 45.31 37.76
C LYS A 116 -13.37 44.96 36.39
N MET A 117 -12.97 43.71 36.14
CA MET A 117 -12.57 43.24 34.81
C MET A 117 -13.77 42.95 33.88
N PHE A 118 -14.97 42.74 34.44
CA PHE A 118 -16.13 42.24 33.72
C PHE A 118 -17.33 43.19 33.83
N LYS A 119 -18.04 43.41 32.72
CA LYS A 119 -19.30 44.18 32.65
C LYS A 119 -20.48 43.37 33.18
N GLU A 120 -20.46 42.06 32.91
CA GLU A 120 -21.44 41.08 33.38
C GLU A 120 -20.71 39.74 33.59
N MET A 121 -21.01 39.02 34.67
CA MET A 121 -20.57 37.65 34.86
C MET A 121 -21.72 36.77 35.37
N GLN A 122 -21.95 35.66 34.68
CA GLN A 122 -23.07 34.77 34.97
C GLN A 122 -22.68 33.76 36.05
N LYS A 123 -23.26 33.94 37.25
CA LYS A 123 -23.02 33.08 38.42
C LYS A 123 -23.43 31.63 38.20
N LYS A 124 -24.40 31.37 37.32
CA LYS A 124 -24.77 30.04 36.87
C LYS A 124 -23.78 29.57 35.78
N PRO A 125 -23.08 28.44 35.94
CA PRO A 125 -22.18 27.91 34.91
C PRO A 125 -22.96 27.43 33.68
N ILE A 126 -22.32 27.50 32.52
CA ILE A 126 -22.81 26.94 31.24
C ILE A 126 -22.62 25.42 31.24
N ALA A 127 -21.46 24.96 31.71
CA ALA A 127 -21.06 23.56 31.76
C ALA A 127 -19.99 23.34 32.86
N ALA A 128 -19.82 22.08 33.26
CA ALA A 128 -18.66 21.63 34.03
C ALA A 128 -18.03 20.39 33.38
N ALA A 129 -16.70 20.36 33.40
CA ALA A 129 -15.84 19.36 32.78
C ALA A 129 -15.11 18.53 33.87
N SER A 130 -14.07 17.78 33.47
CA SER A 130 -13.29 16.90 34.35
C SER A 130 -12.71 17.62 35.58
N ILE A 131 -12.04 18.77 35.38
CA ILE A 131 -11.26 19.50 36.38
C ILE A 131 -11.68 20.96 36.60
N SER A 132 -12.73 21.43 35.91
CA SER A 132 -13.13 22.84 35.89
C SER A 132 -14.60 23.05 35.56
N GLN A 133 -15.14 24.24 35.85
CA GLN A 133 -16.44 24.70 35.35
C GLN A 133 -16.34 26.01 34.59
N VAL A 134 -17.26 26.21 33.65
CA VAL A 134 -17.22 27.27 32.64
C VAL A 134 -18.36 28.26 32.88
N HIS A 135 -18.01 29.52 33.12
CA HIS A 135 -18.95 30.63 33.32
C HIS A 135 -18.95 31.56 32.10
N LYS A 136 -20.09 32.19 31.83
CA LYS A 136 -20.18 33.24 30.80
C LYS A 136 -19.85 34.59 31.41
N ALA A 137 -19.12 35.44 30.69
CA ALA A 137 -18.92 36.83 31.07
C ALA A 137 -18.84 37.76 29.85
N VAL A 138 -18.81 39.06 30.13
CA VAL A 138 -18.53 40.13 29.18
C VAL A 138 -17.38 40.95 29.76
N LEU A 139 -16.28 41.12 29.02
CA LEU A 139 -15.16 41.97 29.44
C LEU A 139 -15.60 43.43 29.49
N ASN A 140 -15.13 44.19 30.48
CA ASN A 140 -15.33 45.65 30.51
C ASN A 140 -14.63 46.34 29.32
N GLU A 141 -13.46 45.84 28.91
CA GLU A 141 -12.76 46.36 27.74
C GLU A 141 -13.37 45.84 26.44
N GLY A 142 -13.90 46.75 25.62
CA GLY A 142 -14.44 46.46 24.29
C GLY A 142 -15.71 45.61 24.26
N GLU A 143 -16.37 45.39 25.41
CA GLU A 143 -17.63 44.64 25.57
C GLU A 143 -17.64 43.22 24.96
N LYS A 144 -16.47 42.56 24.94
CA LYS A 144 -16.30 41.25 24.32
C LYS A 144 -16.91 40.14 25.17
N LYS A 145 -17.69 39.25 24.53
CA LYS A 145 -18.30 38.08 25.17
C LYS A 145 -17.27 36.97 25.31
N VAL A 146 -17.07 36.50 26.54
CA VAL A 146 -16.06 35.49 26.88
C VAL A 146 -16.64 34.37 27.73
N VAL A 147 -15.90 33.28 27.82
CA VAL A 147 -16.08 32.24 28.83
C VAL A 147 -14.86 32.15 29.70
N ILE A 148 -15.11 31.92 30.99
CA ILE A 148 -14.11 31.81 32.05
C ILE A 148 -14.17 30.37 32.55
N LYS A 149 -13.13 29.58 32.25
CA LYS A 149 -12.93 28.21 32.71
C LYS A 149 -12.16 28.26 34.03
N ILE A 150 -12.81 27.88 35.12
CA ILE A 150 -12.30 27.99 36.50
C ILE A 150 -12.01 26.58 37.00
N GLN A 151 -10.76 26.32 37.38
CA GLN A 151 -10.33 25.04 37.92
C GLN A 151 -10.96 24.76 39.30
N PHE A 152 -11.27 23.49 39.57
CA PHE A 152 -11.77 23.05 40.87
C PHE A 152 -10.68 23.15 41.97
N PRO A 153 -11.03 23.56 43.20
CA PRO A 153 -10.05 23.74 44.27
C PRO A 153 -9.45 22.39 44.72
N ASN A 154 -8.19 22.43 45.16
CA ASN A 154 -7.42 21.26 45.65
C ASN A 154 -7.29 20.10 44.65
N ILE A 155 -7.57 20.30 43.36
CA ILE A 155 -7.50 19.24 42.35
C ILE A 155 -6.07 18.67 42.20
N GLN A 156 -5.05 19.51 42.38
CA GLN A 156 -3.64 19.13 42.35
C GLN A 156 -3.25 18.21 43.52
N GLU A 157 -3.75 18.48 44.72
CA GLU A 157 -3.57 17.62 45.90
C GLU A 157 -4.31 16.29 45.70
N THR A 158 -5.56 16.37 45.24
CA THR A 158 -6.41 15.21 44.95
C THR A 158 -5.74 14.26 43.94
N LEU A 159 -5.22 14.82 42.83
CA LEU A 159 -4.46 14.08 41.83
C LEU A 159 -3.22 13.41 42.44
N ASN A 160 -2.44 14.14 43.25
CA ASN A 160 -1.23 13.60 43.86
C ASN A 160 -1.55 12.44 44.82
N HIS A 161 -2.64 12.53 45.58
CA HIS A 161 -3.14 11.44 46.42
C HIS A 161 -3.63 10.24 45.59
N ASP A 162 -4.43 10.48 44.55
CA ASP A 162 -4.96 9.41 43.68
C ASP A 162 -3.83 8.68 42.93
N MET A 163 -2.82 9.40 42.44
CA MET A 163 -1.62 8.83 41.81
C MET A 163 -0.78 8.02 42.80
N LYS A 164 -0.59 8.51 44.03
CA LYS A 164 0.11 7.75 45.09
C LYS A 164 -0.65 6.48 45.50
N ASN A 165 -1.98 6.52 45.48
CA ASN A 165 -2.82 5.34 45.71
C ASN A 165 -2.69 4.34 44.55
N LEU A 166 -2.67 4.81 43.30
CA LEU A 166 -2.42 3.98 42.11
C LEU A 166 -1.04 3.32 42.12
N GLU A 167 0.03 4.05 42.46
CA GLU A 167 1.39 3.51 42.62
C GLU A 167 1.43 2.40 43.69
N GLN A 168 0.79 2.62 44.84
CA GLN A 168 0.70 1.63 45.91
C GLN A 168 -0.09 0.38 45.51
N LEU A 169 -1.18 0.53 44.76
CA LEU A 169 -1.97 -0.59 44.24
C LEU A 169 -1.17 -1.37 43.18
N ALA A 170 -0.59 -0.68 42.19
CA ALA A 170 0.17 -1.31 41.13
C ALA A 170 1.41 -2.06 41.66
N TRP A 171 2.08 -1.53 42.69
CA TRP A 171 3.14 -2.26 43.39
C TRP A 171 2.63 -3.50 44.12
N ALA A 172 1.53 -3.38 44.89
CA ALA A 172 0.97 -4.49 45.65
C ALA A 172 0.46 -5.64 44.77
N PHE A 173 -0.05 -5.35 43.57
CA PHE A 173 -0.51 -6.35 42.61
C PHE A 173 0.55 -6.79 41.60
N GLY A 174 1.58 -5.97 41.32
CA GLY A 174 2.74 -6.39 40.52
C GLY A 174 3.60 -7.47 41.18
N LEU A 175 3.43 -7.70 42.50
CA LEU A 175 3.97 -8.84 43.23
C LEU A 175 3.18 -10.14 43.04
N LEU A 176 2.01 -10.10 42.39
CA LEU A 176 1.09 -11.24 42.22
C LEU A 176 1.04 -11.79 40.79
N GLU A 177 1.54 -11.06 39.79
CA GLU A 177 1.62 -11.48 38.39
C GLU A 177 2.96 -11.05 37.77
N GLU A 178 3.81 -12.02 37.41
CA GLU A 178 5.03 -11.76 36.62
C GLU A 178 4.63 -11.29 35.20
N ASN A 179 5.34 -10.28 34.68
CA ASN A 179 5.07 -9.52 33.43
C ASN A 179 3.95 -8.46 33.50
N SER A 180 4.24 -7.27 34.07
CA SER A 180 3.38 -6.10 33.83
C SER A 180 4.16 -4.79 33.61
N ASP A 181 3.96 -4.18 32.42
CA ASP A 181 4.44 -2.83 32.05
C ASP A 181 3.72 -1.68 32.79
N SER A 182 2.97 -2.01 33.84
CA SER A 182 2.08 -1.12 34.62
C SER A 182 2.77 0.19 35.04
N ILE A 183 4.06 0.12 35.39
CA ILE A 183 4.84 1.26 35.88
C ILE A 183 5.09 2.29 34.77
N HIS A 184 5.30 1.87 33.51
CA HIS A 184 5.52 2.79 32.40
C HIS A 184 4.25 3.58 32.07
N ILE A 185 3.10 2.91 32.04
CA ILE A 185 1.78 3.54 31.79
C ILE A 185 1.45 4.55 32.90
N LEU A 186 1.69 4.21 34.17
CA LEU A 186 1.47 5.13 35.29
C LEU A 186 2.36 6.38 35.22
N ASN A 187 3.62 6.23 34.80
CA ASN A 187 4.52 7.38 34.60
C ASN A 187 4.05 8.30 33.47
N GLU A 188 3.55 7.75 32.37
CA GLU A 188 2.96 8.55 31.27
C GLU A 188 1.67 9.26 31.71
N TRP A 189 0.78 8.59 32.45
CA TRP A 189 -0.42 9.22 33.00
C TRP A 189 -0.09 10.35 33.98
N LYS A 190 0.94 10.17 34.81
CA LYS A 190 1.44 11.17 35.76
C LYS A 190 2.05 12.40 35.07
N SER A 191 2.67 12.23 33.89
CA SER A 191 3.16 13.36 33.09
C SER A 191 2.02 14.12 32.41
N SER A 192 1.07 13.39 31.81
CA SER A 192 -0.12 13.97 31.16
C SER A 192 -0.98 14.78 32.13
N ALA A 193 -1.30 14.20 33.31
CA ALA A 193 -2.12 14.85 34.32
C ALA A 193 -1.52 16.17 34.85
N ARG A 194 -0.18 16.26 34.93
CA ARG A 194 0.52 17.50 35.31
C ARG A 194 0.41 18.60 34.25
N MET A 195 0.36 18.24 32.96
CA MET A 195 0.17 19.23 31.90
C MET A 195 -1.25 19.78 31.88
N GLU A 196 -2.27 18.94 32.11
CA GLU A 196 -3.67 19.35 32.12
C GLU A 196 -4.05 20.25 33.30
N LEU A 197 -3.36 20.16 34.44
CA LEU A 197 -3.62 21.00 35.61
C LEU A 197 -3.08 22.44 35.53
N ASN A 198 -2.30 22.80 34.51
CA ASN A 198 -1.82 24.18 34.33
C ASN A 198 -2.38 24.77 33.05
N PHE A 199 -3.38 25.66 33.17
CA PHE A 199 -4.05 26.28 32.03
C PHE A 199 -3.16 27.20 31.19
N LYS A 200 -1.95 27.58 31.64
CA LYS A 200 -0.96 28.23 30.78
C LYS A 200 -0.52 27.34 29.60
N ASN A 201 -0.56 26.02 29.76
CA ASN A 201 -0.26 25.07 28.68
C ASN A 201 -1.38 25.09 27.62
N GLU A 202 -2.63 24.96 28.05
CA GLU A 202 -3.81 25.03 27.18
C GLU A 202 -3.88 26.39 26.45
N LEU A 203 -3.66 27.49 27.16
CA LEU A 203 -3.56 28.84 26.60
C LEU A 203 -2.52 28.94 25.49
N LYS A 204 -1.29 28.46 25.73
CA LYS A 204 -0.20 28.49 24.75
C LYS A 204 -0.54 27.64 23.51
N ASN A 205 -1.12 26.47 23.72
CA ASN A 205 -1.52 25.57 22.64
C ASN A 205 -2.66 26.18 21.80
N GLN A 206 -3.70 26.70 22.45
CA GLN A 206 -4.85 27.31 21.78
C GLN A 206 -4.48 28.59 21.04
N LYS A 207 -3.58 29.41 21.59
CA LYS A 207 -3.04 30.59 20.88
C LYS A 207 -2.32 30.19 19.58
N ARG A 208 -1.42 29.20 19.66
CA ARG A 208 -0.73 28.67 18.46
C ARG A 208 -1.71 28.04 17.46
N ALA A 209 -2.75 27.37 17.96
CA ALA A 209 -3.78 26.78 17.11
C ALA A 209 -4.58 27.86 16.37
N TYR A 210 -4.97 28.93 17.05
CA TYR A 210 -5.64 30.09 16.47
C TYR A 210 -4.82 30.71 15.33
N GLU A 211 -3.54 31.04 15.60
CA GLU A 211 -2.59 31.59 14.61
C GLU A 211 -2.45 30.67 13.38
N MET A 212 -2.18 29.38 13.61
CA MET A 212 -2.07 28.36 12.55
C MET A 212 -3.33 28.25 11.68
N HIS A 213 -4.52 28.44 12.25
CA HIS A 213 -5.78 28.30 11.52
C HIS A 213 -6.14 29.56 10.74
N GLU A 214 -5.78 30.76 11.21
CA GLU A 214 -5.87 31.99 10.38
C GLU A 214 -4.99 31.86 9.12
N ASP A 215 -3.74 31.38 9.27
CA ASP A 215 -2.83 31.14 8.13
C ASP A 215 -3.32 30.04 7.17
N SER A 216 -4.13 29.08 7.64
CA SER A 216 -4.55 27.92 6.86
C SER A 216 -5.59 28.23 5.77
N GLY A 217 -6.37 29.30 5.95
CA GLY A 217 -7.57 29.60 5.15
C GLY A 217 -8.73 28.60 5.32
N ILE A 218 -8.63 27.62 6.22
CA ILE A 218 -9.67 26.62 6.48
C ILE A 218 -10.81 27.25 7.30
N GLU A 219 -12.05 26.93 6.95
CA GLU A 219 -13.24 27.58 7.50
C GLU A 219 -13.66 26.98 8.84
N ILE A 220 -12.76 26.98 9.81
CA ILE A 220 -12.95 26.41 11.15
C ILE A 220 -12.71 27.47 12.23
N VAL A 221 -13.54 27.48 13.27
CA VAL A 221 -13.42 28.44 14.37
C VAL A 221 -12.59 27.86 15.50
N ILE A 222 -11.61 28.63 15.97
CA ILE A 222 -10.94 28.41 17.26
C ILE A 222 -11.21 29.64 18.12
N PRO A 223 -11.63 29.49 19.40
CA PRO A 223 -11.86 30.64 20.26
C PRO A 223 -10.56 31.38 20.54
N LYS A 224 -10.54 32.71 20.39
CA LYS A 224 -9.40 33.52 20.80
C LYS A 224 -9.21 33.46 22.33
N VAL A 225 -7.98 33.26 22.79
CA VAL A 225 -7.63 33.32 24.23
C VAL A 225 -7.23 34.73 24.66
N TYR A 226 -7.58 35.09 25.90
CA TYR A 226 -7.31 36.39 26.49
C TYR A 226 -6.27 36.25 27.61
N THR A 227 -5.00 36.45 27.27
CA THR A 227 -3.85 36.17 28.16
C THR A 227 -3.87 36.97 29.46
N GLU A 228 -4.30 38.23 29.40
CA GLU A 228 -4.32 39.14 30.57
C GLU A 228 -5.38 38.76 31.61
N TYR A 229 -6.36 37.96 31.22
CA TYR A 229 -7.46 37.48 32.08
C TYR A 229 -7.32 35.96 32.35
N SER A 230 -6.11 35.41 32.22
CA SER A 230 -5.83 33.98 32.35
C SER A 230 -4.60 33.70 33.21
N THR A 231 -4.67 32.66 34.04
CA THR A 231 -3.68 32.28 35.04
C THR A 231 -3.38 30.77 34.96
N GLU A 232 -2.92 30.14 36.04
CA GLU A 232 -2.72 28.68 36.07
C GLU A 232 -4.03 27.93 36.36
N LYS A 233 -4.96 28.56 37.10
CA LYS A 233 -6.28 27.99 37.45
C LYS A 233 -7.47 28.63 36.72
N VAL A 234 -7.27 29.73 36.00
CA VAL A 234 -8.32 30.43 35.24
C VAL A 234 -7.91 30.54 33.77
N LEU A 235 -8.78 30.15 32.84
CA LEU A 235 -8.59 30.36 31.40
C LEU A 235 -9.76 31.15 30.83
N THR A 236 -9.48 32.34 30.28
CA THR A 236 -10.48 33.19 29.63
C THR A 236 -10.32 33.12 28.12
N MET A 237 -11.39 32.72 27.42
CA MET A 237 -11.43 32.60 25.96
C MET A 237 -12.75 33.14 25.39
N GLU A 238 -12.77 33.35 24.09
CA GLU A 238 -13.93 33.86 23.36
C GLU A 238 -15.19 32.98 23.51
N TYR A 239 -16.35 33.60 23.70
CA TYR A 239 -17.62 32.87 23.76
C TYR A 239 -18.13 32.52 22.37
N ILE A 240 -17.92 31.27 21.95
CA ILE A 240 -18.46 30.72 20.72
C ILE A 240 -19.93 30.30 20.91
N LYS A 241 -20.84 30.91 20.15
CA LYS A 241 -22.27 30.57 20.15
C LYS A 241 -22.56 29.47 19.10
N GLY A 242 -22.62 28.23 19.54
CA GLY A 242 -22.96 27.08 18.71
C GLY A 242 -23.68 25.97 19.49
N PHE A 243 -23.85 24.82 18.87
CA PHE A 243 -24.37 23.60 19.49
C PHE A 243 -23.46 22.40 19.20
N ASN A 244 -23.47 21.38 20.05
CA ASN A 244 -22.58 20.23 19.91
C ASN A 244 -22.80 19.46 18.58
N ILE A 245 -21.71 19.01 17.93
CA ILE A 245 -21.75 18.32 16.64
C ILE A 245 -22.54 17.01 16.64
N LEU A 246 -22.77 16.37 17.79
CA LEU A 246 -23.60 15.16 17.89
C LEU A 246 -25.10 15.46 18.09
N ASN A 247 -25.52 16.73 18.19
CA ASN A 247 -26.93 17.09 18.37
C ASN A 247 -27.71 16.98 17.05
N LYS A 248 -28.18 15.75 16.76
CA LYS A 248 -28.91 15.39 15.53
C LYS A 248 -30.20 16.21 15.34
N THR A 249 -30.86 16.60 16.42
CA THR A 249 -32.08 17.42 16.39
C THR A 249 -31.78 18.80 15.84
N LEU A 250 -30.82 19.52 16.43
CA LEU A 250 -30.43 20.86 15.98
C LEU A 250 -29.81 20.83 14.58
N ILE A 251 -29.04 19.80 14.22
CA ILE A 251 -28.53 19.61 12.85
C ILE A 251 -29.66 19.53 11.82
N LYS A 252 -30.74 18.80 12.13
CA LYS A 252 -31.90 18.64 11.25
C LYS A 252 -32.74 19.91 11.17
N GLU A 253 -33.02 20.54 12.31
CA GLU A 253 -33.82 21.78 12.40
C GLU A 253 -33.15 22.93 11.64
N ASN A 254 -31.85 23.10 11.83
CA ASN A 254 -31.06 24.16 11.19
C ASN A 254 -30.62 23.82 9.75
N ARG A 255 -31.00 22.64 9.22
CA ARG A 255 -30.67 22.15 7.87
C ARG A 255 -29.16 22.21 7.55
N VAL A 256 -28.34 21.83 8.53
CA VAL A 256 -26.88 21.85 8.41
C VAL A 256 -26.42 20.93 7.28
N ASN A 257 -25.55 21.43 6.38
CA ASN A 257 -24.89 20.61 5.37
C ASN A 257 -23.85 19.70 6.06
N LYS A 258 -24.30 18.52 6.51
CA LYS A 258 -23.47 17.56 7.25
C LYS A 258 -22.20 17.15 6.49
N ARG A 259 -22.29 17.01 5.16
CA ARG A 259 -21.15 16.64 4.32
C ARG A 259 -20.06 17.71 4.33
N GLU A 260 -20.42 18.95 4.03
CA GLU A 260 -19.50 20.10 4.01
C GLU A 260 -18.87 20.34 5.40
N LEU A 261 -19.67 20.26 6.47
CA LEU A 261 -19.20 20.35 7.86
C LEU A 261 -18.09 19.32 8.17
N LEU A 262 -18.28 18.07 7.73
CA LEU A 262 -17.33 16.99 7.93
C LEU A 262 -16.11 17.10 7.01
N GLU A 263 -16.27 17.56 5.77
CA GLU A 263 -15.15 17.81 4.84
C GLU A 263 -14.22 18.90 5.39
N ILE A 264 -14.77 20.01 5.91
CA ILE A 264 -13.99 21.07 6.60
C ILE A 264 -13.27 20.52 7.84
N LEU A 265 -13.96 19.72 8.66
CA LEU A 265 -13.37 19.15 9.88
C LEU A 265 -12.23 18.17 9.55
N CYS A 266 -12.39 17.31 8.54
CA CYS A 266 -11.36 16.38 8.08
C CYS A 266 -10.15 17.13 7.50
N ASP A 267 -10.37 18.16 6.70
CA ASP A 267 -9.29 18.96 6.09
C ASP A 267 -8.51 19.76 7.14
N SER A 268 -9.17 20.25 8.18
CA SER A 268 -8.53 20.86 9.36
C SER A 268 -7.55 19.91 10.05
N PHE A 269 -7.94 18.67 10.35
CA PHE A 269 -7.03 17.69 10.95
C PHE A 269 -5.91 17.27 9.97
N ALA A 270 -6.23 17.10 8.68
CA ALA A 270 -5.23 16.78 7.67
C ALA A 270 -4.17 17.89 7.53
N TYR A 271 -4.56 19.16 7.58
CA TYR A 271 -3.66 20.31 7.57
C TYR A 271 -2.78 20.38 8.82
N GLN A 272 -3.37 20.21 10.01
CA GLN A 272 -2.68 20.15 11.29
C GLN A 272 -1.55 19.10 11.29
N ILE A 273 -1.83 17.90 10.80
CA ILE A 273 -0.88 16.77 10.78
C ILE A 273 0.16 16.96 9.67
N HIS A 274 -0.28 17.18 8.43
CA HIS A 274 0.60 17.10 7.25
C HIS A 274 1.29 18.41 6.90
N ILE A 275 0.60 19.56 6.96
CA ILE A 275 1.15 20.84 6.52
C ILE A 275 1.93 21.54 7.65
N HIS A 276 1.33 21.66 8.82
CA HIS A 276 1.93 22.41 9.94
C HIS A 276 2.66 21.53 10.96
N GLY A 277 2.33 20.24 11.07
CA GLY A 277 2.95 19.31 12.03
C GLY A 277 2.63 19.62 13.50
N PHE A 278 1.61 20.44 13.77
CA PHE A 278 1.06 20.72 15.09
C PHE A 278 -0.41 20.32 15.06
N PHE A 279 -0.79 19.32 15.85
CA PHE A 279 -2.13 18.76 15.79
C PHE A 279 -2.72 18.46 17.15
N HIS A 280 -4.05 18.52 17.23
CA HIS A 280 -4.80 18.21 18.43
C HIS A 280 -4.66 16.71 18.76
N GLY A 281 -4.17 16.38 19.97
CA GLY A 281 -3.81 15.01 20.34
C GLY A 281 -4.97 14.17 20.88
N ASP A 282 -5.94 14.76 21.60
CA ASP A 282 -7.09 14.04 22.18
C ASP A 282 -8.44 14.71 21.85
N PRO A 283 -8.81 14.87 20.58
CA PRO A 283 -10.02 15.60 20.22
C PRO A 283 -11.27 14.81 20.63
N GLN A 284 -12.16 15.46 21.40
CA GLN A 284 -13.39 14.85 21.92
C GLN A 284 -14.63 15.41 21.19
N PRO A 285 -15.65 14.60 20.86
CA PRO A 285 -16.87 15.11 20.20
C PRO A 285 -17.62 16.16 21.00
N SER A 286 -17.53 16.12 22.33
CA SER A 286 -18.08 17.10 23.28
C SER A 286 -17.56 18.52 23.02
N ASN A 287 -16.28 18.64 22.65
CA ASN A 287 -15.56 19.89 22.44
C ASN A 287 -15.61 20.43 21.00
N ILE A 288 -16.42 19.82 20.14
CA ILE A 288 -16.66 20.26 18.75
C ILE A 288 -18.08 20.82 18.64
N LEU A 289 -18.18 22.10 18.30
CA LEU A 289 -19.45 22.78 18.05
C LEU A 289 -19.70 22.97 16.55
N VAL A 290 -20.98 23.16 16.22
CA VAL A 290 -21.48 23.68 14.95
C VAL A 290 -21.90 25.12 15.19
N VAL A 291 -21.32 26.04 14.42
CA VAL A 291 -21.48 27.50 14.56
C VAL A 291 -22.02 28.05 13.25
N TYR A 292 -22.94 29.01 13.31
CA TYR A 292 -23.39 29.72 12.12
C TYR A 292 -22.48 30.91 11.85
N ASP A 293 -21.81 30.92 10.70
CA ASP A 293 -21.07 32.06 10.18
C ASP A 293 -22.07 33.01 9.49
N GLU A 294 -22.27 34.20 10.06
CA GLU A 294 -23.22 35.19 9.54
C GLU A 294 -22.77 35.83 8.21
N ILE A 295 -21.46 35.89 7.97
CA ILE A 295 -20.86 36.48 6.76
C ILE A 295 -21.00 35.49 5.60
N LYS A 296 -20.59 34.24 5.82
CA LYS A 296 -20.64 33.15 4.83
C LYS A 296 -22.02 32.50 4.72
N ARG A 297 -22.93 32.81 5.65
CA ARG A 297 -24.31 32.31 5.74
C ARG A 297 -24.41 30.77 5.77
N LYS A 298 -23.49 30.13 6.48
CA LYS A 298 -23.42 28.67 6.57
C LYS A 298 -22.93 28.19 7.92
N TYR A 299 -23.11 26.89 8.17
CA TYR A 299 -22.67 26.24 9.40
C TYR A 299 -21.25 25.67 9.23
N ILE A 300 -20.37 26.00 10.15
CA ILE A 300 -18.96 25.60 10.18
C ILE A 300 -18.60 24.95 11.53
N PRO A 301 -17.55 24.11 11.60
CA PRO A 301 -17.13 23.50 12.85
C PRO A 301 -16.33 24.50 13.71
N ALA A 302 -16.32 24.27 15.03
CA ALA A 302 -15.47 24.96 15.98
C ALA A 302 -14.81 23.96 16.95
N ILE A 303 -13.52 24.12 17.24
CA ILE A 303 -12.75 23.26 18.15
C ILE A 303 -12.34 24.07 19.38
N LEU A 304 -12.87 23.70 20.55
CA LEU A 304 -12.78 24.52 21.76
C LEU A 304 -11.56 24.22 22.66
N ASP A 305 -11.32 22.94 22.96
CA ASP A 305 -10.28 22.50 23.91
C ASP A 305 -8.97 22.25 23.15
N TRP A 306 -7.84 22.68 23.73
CA TRP A 306 -6.49 22.45 23.20
C TRP A 306 -5.51 22.00 24.28
N GLY A 307 -6.02 21.38 25.36
CA GLY A 307 -5.24 20.94 26.51
C GLY A 307 -4.18 19.88 26.18
N MET A 308 -4.41 19.07 25.13
CA MET A 308 -3.43 18.07 24.68
C MET A 308 -3.18 18.14 23.17
N VAL A 309 -1.93 18.42 22.79
CA VAL A 309 -1.46 18.56 21.41
C VAL A 309 -0.22 17.70 21.16
N LYS A 310 0.10 17.49 19.88
CA LYS A 310 1.33 16.82 19.43
C LYS A 310 2.03 17.68 18.39
N ILE A 311 3.36 17.54 18.36
CA ILE A 311 4.26 18.32 17.52
C ILE A 311 5.20 17.33 16.85
N PHE A 312 5.19 17.29 15.52
CA PHE A 312 6.18 16.56 14.74
C PHE A 312 7.39 17.45 14.46
N ASP A 313 8.58 16.87 14.60
CA ASP A 313 9.75 17.38 13.90
C ASP A 313 9.60 17.16 12.38
N LYS A 314 10.46 17.81 11.59
CA LYS A 314 10.35 17.77 10.13
C LYS A 314 10.51 16.36 9.55
N SER A 315 11.35 15.52 10.17
CA SER A 315 11.58 14.14 9.72
C SER A 315 10.33 13.30 9.93
N LYS A 316 9.73 13.36 11.13
CA LYS A 316 8.45 12.71 11.42
C LYS A 316 7.33 13.22 10.53
N GLN A 317 7.27 14.52 10.24
CA GLN A 317 6.23 15.10 9.39
C GLN A 317 6.32 14.62 7.94
N ILE A 318 7.54 14.52 7.38
CA ILE A 318 7.81 13.90 6.08
C ILE A 318 7.37 12.44 6.11
N ALA A 319 7.83 11.66 7.09
CA ALA A 319 7.49 10.26 7.21
C ALA A 319 5.98 10.02 7.35
N PHE A 320 5.26 10.77 8.19
CA PHE A 320 3.80 10.63 8.33
C PHE A 320 3.05 10.98 7.04
N SER A 321 3.56 11.96 6.28
CA SER A 321 2.99 12.33 4.99
C SER A 321 3.27 11.27 3.93
N LYS A 322 4.49 10.73 3.88
CA LYS A 322 4.85 9.57 3.06
C LYS A 322 3.94 8.38 3.36
N MET A 323 3.77 8.01 4.63
CA MET A 323 2.91 6.91 5.07
C MET A 323 1.50 7.04 4.52
N VAL A 324 0.85 8.19 4.74
CA VAL A 324 -0.54 8.43 4.31
C VAL A 324 -0.67 8.48 2.80
N TYR A 325 0.26 9.11 2.10
CA TYR A 325 0.29 9.12 0.63
C TYR A 325 0.43 7.69 0.08
N SER A 326 1.36 6.91 0.64
CA SER A 326 1.63 5.51 0.28
C SER A 326 0.44 4.58 0.48
N ILE A 327 -0.29 4.74 1.58
CA ILE A 327 -1.57 4.02 1.84
C ILE A 327 -2.60 4.30 0.74
N SER A 328 -2.62 5.52 0.19
CA SER A 328 -3.55 5.90 -0.88
C SER A 328 -3.11 5.45 -2.28
N THR A 329 -1.81 5.37 -2.54
CA THR A 329 -1.23 4.94 -3.83
C THR A 329 -0.88 3.45 -3.89
N LEU A 330 -0.99 2.74 -2.76
CA LEU A 330 -0.55 1.35 -2.56
C LEU A 330 0.97 1.13 -2.75
N ASN A 331 1.77 2.19 -2.54
CA ASN A 331 3.22 2.13 -2.60
C ASN A 331 3.77 1.47 -1.32
N LEU A 332 3.97 0.16 -1.35
CA LEU A 332 4.37 -0.59 -0.17
C LEU A 332 5.79 -0.21 0.30
N MET A 333 6.68 0.24 -0.58
CA MET A 333 8.01 0.69 -0.17
C MET A 333 8.02 2.02 0.54
N GLU A 334 7.40 3.04 -0.02
CA GLU A 334 7.36 4.36 0.61
C GLU A 334 6.59 4.27 1.95
N PHE A 335 5.67 3.30 2.08
CA PHE A 335 5.09 2.88 3.35
C PHE A 335 6.14 2.26 4.31
N ILE A 336 6.90 1.23 3.90
CA ILE A 336 7.98 0.63 4.72
C ILE A 336 9.04 1.67 5.12
N GLU A 337 9.52 2.48 4.17
CA GLU A 337 10.50 3.55 4.41
C GLU A 337 9.96 4.61 5.35
N SER A 338 8.68 5.00 5.24
CA SER A 338 8.07 5.92 6.20
C SER A 338 8.03 5.38 7.63
N PHE A 339 7.84 4.07 7.80
CA PHE A 339 7.98 3.42 9.11
C PHE A 339 9.45 3.44 9.56
N GLU A 340 10.40 3.09 8.71
CA GLU A 340 11.83 3.14 9.08
C GLU A 340 12.31 4.57 9.44
N GLU A 341 11.85 5.59 8.71
CA GLU A 341 12.11 7.02 8.97
C GLU A 341 11.47 7.53 10.28
N MET A 342 10.33 6.97 10.69
CA MET A 342 9.75 7.20 12.02
C MET A 342 10.49 6.49 13.16
N GLY A 343 11.53 5.70 12.84
CA GLY A 343 12.33 4.95 13.81
C GLY A 343 11.82 3.54 14.12
N PHE A 344 10.90 2.99 13.31
CA PHE A 344 10.42 1.62 13.51
C PHE A 344 11.49 0.60 13.14
N LYS A 345 11.47 -0.52 13.88
CA LYS A 345 12.10 -1.77 13.48
C LYS A 345 11.01 -2.83 13.41
N PHE A 346 10.70 -3.29 12.20
CA PHE A 346 10.06 -4.60 12.03
C PHE A 346 10.94 -5.65 12.70
N LYS A 347 10.35 -6.59 13.45
CA LYS A 347 11.16 -7.62 14.10
C LYS A 347 11.85 -8.48 13.05
N ASN A 348 13.18 -8.41 13.06
CA ASN A 348 14.03 -9.37 12.36
C ASN A 348 14.04 -10.66 13.18
N ASP A 349 13.02 -11.51 13.05
CA ASP A 349 13.21 -12.94 13.26
C ASP A 349 13.72 -13.51 11.93
N ASP A 350 14.92 -14.09 11.92
CA ASP A 350 15.60 -14.59 10.71
C ASP A 350 14.80 -15.66 9.96
N ARG A 351 13.71 -16.15 10.56
CA ARG A 351 12.79 -17.13 9.98
C ARG A 351 11.51 -16.54 9.38
N ASN A 352 11.08 -15.33 9.76
CA ASN A 352 9.78 -14.75 9.38
C ASN A 352 9.83 -13.21 9.18
N TYR A 353 10.07 -12.76 7.95
CA TYR A 353 9.86 -11.35 7.59
C TYR A 353 8.36 -11.09 7.41
N ILE A 354 7.70 -10.50 8.42
CA ILE A 354 6.23 -10.35 8.39
C ILE A 354 5.80 -9.50 7.20
N ASP A 355 4.89 -10.01 6.36
CA ASP A 355 4.46 -9.38 5.11
C ASP A 355 3.97 -7.93 5.38
N PRO A 356 4.68 -6.89 4.91
CA PRO A 356 4.34 -5.50 5.20
C PRO A 356 2.96 -5.10 4.66
N GLU A 357 2.43 -5.85 3.69
CA GLU A 357 1.07 -5.76 3.16
C GLU A 357 0.03 -5.86 4.29
N ILE A 358 0.26 -6.67 5.34
CA ILE A 358 -0.64 -6.80 6.49
C ILE A 358 -0.82 -5.47 7.23
N TYR A 359 0.26 -4.70 7.43
CA TYR A 359 0.19 -3.40 8.12
C TYR A 359 -0.45 -2.32 7.24
N MET A 360 -0.13 -2.32 5.94
CA MET A 360 -0.74 -1.39 4.98
C MET A 360 -2.25 -1.68 4.87
N ASP A 361 -2.66 -2.93 4.69
CA ASP A 361 -4.07 -3.29 4.60
C ASP A 361 -4.82 -3.08 5.92
N ALA A 362 -4.21 -3.33 7.07
CA ALA A 362 -4.86 -3.05 8.35
C ALA A 362 -5.07 -1.54 8.57
N LEU A 363 -4.14 -0.67 8.15
CA LEU A 363 -4.36 0.79 8.12
C LEU A 363 -5.37 1.21 7.04
N ARG A 364 -5.39 0.56 5.87
CA ARG A 364 -6.44 0.78 4.86
C ARG A 364 -7.81 0.38 5.37
N ILE A 365 -7.95 -0.68 6.17
CA ILE A 365 -9.20 -1.06 6.83
C ILE A 365 -9.68 0.06 7.75
N VAL A 366 -8.79 0.65 8.57
CA VAL A 366 -9.12 1.84 9.39
C VAL A 366 -9.67 2.98 8.53
N PHE A 367 -9.13 3.20 7.33
CA PHE A 367 -9.64 4.20 6.37
C PHE A 367 -10.88 3.76 5.57
N LYS A 368 -11.18 2.46 5.45
CA LYS A 368 -12.18 1.88 4.52
C LYS A 368 -13.47 1.44 5.19
N GLU A 369 -13.46 1.16 6.50
CA GLU A 369 -14.69 1.05 7.32
C GLU A 369 -15.54 2.35 7.29
N ILE A 370 -14.98 3.43 6.74
CA ILE A 370 -15.55 4.78 6.63
C ILE A 370 -16.43 4.94 5.36
N GLU A 371 -16.36 4.00 4.41
CA GLU A 371 -17.03 4.10 3.09
C GLU A 371 -18.25 3.17 2.91
N MET A 372 -18.70 2.46 3.96
CA MET A 372 -19.74 1.42 3.86
C MET A 372 -21.15 1.87 4.26
N ASP A 373 -22.15 1.30 3.56
CA ASP A 373 -23.59 1.52 3.80
C ASP A 373 -24.07 1.02 5.18
N THR A 374 -25.14 1.64 5.69
CA THR A 374 -25.59 1.63 7.09
C THR A 374 -26.11 0.31 7.69
N MET A 375 -25.96 -0.85 7.03
CA MET A 375 -26.66 -2.08 7.42
C MET A 375 -25.86 -3.11 8.24
N ASP A 376 -24.66 -2.80 8.71
CA ASP A 376 -23.98 -3.68 9.69
C ASP A 376 -23.30 -2.92 10.84
N GLN A 377 -24.11 -2.33 11.72
CA GLN A 377 -23.67 -1.67 12.94
C GLN A 377 -23.22 -2.65 14.05
N SER A 378 -23.09 -3.95 13.76
CA SER A 378 -22.80 -4.98 14.75
C SER A 378 -21.31 -5.23 14.99
N SER A 379 -20.46 -4.93 14.01
CA SER A 379 -19.01 -5.24 13.98
C SER A 379 -18.10 -4.02 14.15
N ILE A 380 -18.62 -2.80 13.94
CA ILE A 380 -17.81 -1.56 13.93
C ILE A 380 -17.79 -0.91 15.32
N ARG A 381 -16.68 -0.99 16.08
CA ARG A 381 -16.40 -0.09 17.22
C ARG A 381 -14.95 -0.06 17.75
N SER A 382 -13.99 0.12 16.84
CA SER A 382 -12.87 1.06 16.94
C SER A 382 -11.85 0.68 15.87
N GLY A 383 -11.27 1.65 15.16
CA GLY A 383 -10.28 1.35 14.11
C GLY A 383 -9.10 0.51 14.62
N TYR A 384 -8.73 0.67 15.89
CA TYR A 384 -7.70 -0.17 16.52
C TYR A 384 -8.19 -1.59 16.85
N ALA A 385 -9.45 -1.80 17.26
CA ALA A 385 -10.02 -3.14 17.39
C ALA A 385 -10.29 -3.80 16.03
N ALA A 386 -10.62 -3.04 14.98
CA ALA A 386 -10.73 -3.54 13.62
C ALA A 386 -9.35 -3.92 13.05
N TYR A 387 -8.34 -3.07 13.25
CA TYR A 387 -6.93 -3.38 13.00
C TYR A 387 -6.50 -4.66 13.74
N LYS A 388 -6.72 -4.72 15.06
CA LYS A 388 -6.36 -5.86 15.91
C LYS A 388 -7.13 -7.13 15.54
N THR A 389 -8.43 -7.05 15.30
CA THR A 389 -9.25 -8.20 14.87
C THR A 389 -8.95 -8.62 13.43
N ALA A 390 -8.60 -7.71 12.51
CA ALA A 390 -8.21 -8.06 11.15
C ALA A 390 -6.84 -8.75 11.11
N THR A 391 -5.88 -8.23 11.88
CA THR A 391 -4.60 -8.89 12.11
C THR A 391 -4.80 -10.23 12.81
N GLU A 392 -5.53 -10.30 13.93
CA GLU A 392 -5.87 -11.54 14.63
C GLU A 392 -6.65 -12.54 13.76
N LEU A 393 -7.57 -12.11 12.89
CA LEU A 393 -8.28 -13.00 11.93
C LEU A 393 -7.34 -13.50 10.81
N SER A 394 -6.33 -12.72 10.43
CA SER A 394 -5.27 -13.19 9.53
C SER A 394 -4.34 -14.18 10.23
N TYR A 395 -4.04 -13.97 11.52
CA TYR A 395 -3.19 -14.83 12.35
C TYR A 395 -3.93 -16.09 12.90
N MET A 396 -5.25 -16.06 13.06
CA MET A 396 -6.05 -17.24 13.42
C MET A 396 -6.00 -18.34 12.34
N LYS A 397 -5.58 -18.01 11.11
CA LYS A 397 -5.32 -19.01 10.06
C LYS A 397 -3.96 -19.71 10.18
N SER A 398 -2.99 -19.16 10.94
CA SER A 398 -1.63 -19.74 11.06
C SER A 398 -1.39 -20.58 12.32
N GLY A 399 -2.32 -20.59 13.27
CA GLY A 399 -2.43 -21.65 14.28
C GLY A 399 -1.37 -21.70 15.39
N GLN A 400 -0.52 -20.69 15.56
CA GLN A 400 0.44 -20.60 16.66
C GLN A 400 0.38 -19.22 17.35
N ILE A 401 -0.01 -19.22 18.63
CA ILE A 401 -0.35 -18.02 19.41
C ILE A 401 0.75 -17.64 20.44
N GLY A 402 1.84 -18.42 20.52
CA GLY A 402 2.83 -18.35 21.61
C GLY A 402 3.62 -17.03 21.70
N ASP A 403 4.29 -16.63 20.60
CA ASP A 403 5.36 -15.62 20.64
C ASP A 403 4.97 -14.27 19.99
N LEU A 404 3.71 -13.85 20.20
CA LEU A 404 3.07 -12.75 19.47
C LEU A 404 3.37 -11.33 20.00
N ASN A 405 4.64 -10.98 20.16
CA ASN A 405 5.06 -9.57 20.14
C ASN A 405 5.82 -9.34 18.83
N LEU A 406 5.21 -8.65 17.86
CA LEU A 406 5.65 -8.60 16.45
C LEU A 406 6.47 -7.33 16.09
N MET A 407 6.62 -6.41 17.04
CA MET A 407 7.46 -5.20 16.96
C MET A 407 8.14 -4.99 18.31
N ASP A 408 9.30 -4.31 18.33
CA ASP A 408 10.00 -3.99 19.57
C ASP A 408 9.44 -2.73 20.26
N TYR A 409 8.94 -1.76 19.50
CA TYR A 409 8.35 -0.52 20.03
C TYR A 409 7.42 0.14 19.01
N TRP A 410 6.21 0.55 19.42
CA TRP A 410 5.33 1.42 18.63
C TRP A 410 5.55 2.88 19.03
N PRO A 411 5.73 3.83 18.09
CA PRO A 411 5.71 5.25 18.42
C PRO A 411 4.35 5.65 18.99
N SER A 412 4.37 6.30 20.15
CA SER A 412 3.16 6.85 20.78
C SER A 412 2.43 7.83 19.86
N ASP A 413 3.14 8.48 18.94
CA ASP A 413 2.60 9.40 17.93
C ASP A 413 1.55 8.76 17.00
N ILE A 414 1.71 7.50 16.55
CA ILE A 414 0.69 6.81 15.73
C ILE A 414 -0.62 6.64 16.51
N ILE A 415 -0.56 6.47 17.83
CA ILE A 415 -1.76 6.27 18.65
C ILE A 415 -2.69 7.49 18.56
N TYR A 416 -2.12 8.71 18.57
CA TYR A 416 -2.92 9.94 18.45
C TYR A 416 -3.43 10.15 17.02
N PHE A 417 -2.66 9.77 15.99
CA PHE A 417 -3.14 9.75 14.60
C PHE A 417 -4.35 8.83 14.42
N VAL A 418 -4.28 7.59 14.94
CA VAL A 418 -5.40 6.63 14.89
C VAL A 418 -6.61 7.15 15.69
N ARG A 419 -6.43 7.86 16.81
CA ARG A 419 -7.54 8.50 17.55
C ARG A 419 -8.27 9.57 16.74
N ILE A 420 -7.55 10.36 15.94
CA ILE A 420 -8.17 11.37 15.08
C ILE A 420 -9.03 10.68 14.00
N LEU A 421 -8.53 9.61 13.40
CA LEU A 421 -9.32 8.80 12.46
C LEU A 421 -10.55 8.20 13.14
N THR A 422 -10.44 7.58 14.32
CA THR A 422 -11.60 6.99 15.01
C THR A 422 -12.62 8.02 15.50
N LEU A 423 -12.18 9.23 15.89
CA LEU A 423 -13.08 10.36 16.15
C LEU A 423 -13.88 10.71 14.89
N LEU A 424 -13.20 10.97 13.78
CA LEU A 424 -13.85 11.40 12.53
C LEU A 424 -14.84 10.33 12.05
N SER A 425 -14.46 9.05 12.09
CA SER A 425 -15.36 7.92 11.79
C SER A 425 -16.57 7.87 12.73
N ARG A 426 -16.39 8.11 14.04
CA ARG A 426 -17.51 8.15 15.02
C ARG A 426 -18.48 9.28 14.68
N ILE A 427 -18.00 10.48 14.35
CA ILE A 427 -18.88 11.61 13.98
C ILE A 427 -19.60 11.33 12.66
N CYS A 428 -18.90 10.80 11.63
CA CYS A 428 -19.52 10.40 10.36
C CYS A 428 -20.66 9.38 10.57
N ALA A 429 -20.42 8.34 11.38
CA ALA A 429 -21.42 7.32 11.69
C ALA A 429 -22.61 7.89 12.50
N GLU A 430 -22.37 8.76 13.49
CA GLU A 430 -23.45 9.39 14.26
C GLU A 430 -24.29 10.35 13.41
N LEU A 431 -23.68 11.05 12.46
CA LEU A 431 -24.36 11.97 11.54
C LEU A 431 -25.01 11.27 10.34
N ASN A 432 -24.71 9.99 10.13
CA ASN A 432 -25.11 9.21 8.95
C ASN A 432 -24.68 9.90 7.64
N GLU A 433 -23.36 10.08 7.48
CA GLU A 433 -22.69 10.58 6.27
C GLU A 433 -21.41 9.78 6.03
N SER A 434 -20.97 9.68 4.77
CA SER A 434 -19.67 9.10 4.41
C SER A 434 -18.80 10.11 3.67
N ILE A 435 -17.55 10.23 4.14
CA ILE A 435 -16.52 11.14 3.64
C ILE A 435 -15.28 10.32 3.27
N PRO A 436 -14.64 10.57 2.11
CA PRO A 436 -13.41 9.87 1.72
C PRO A 436 -12.20 10.42 2.48
N ILE A 437 -12.08 10.09 3.78
CA ILE A 437 -11.07 10.66 4.69
C ILE A 437 -9.64 10.42 4.18
N LEU A 438 -9.34 9.23 3.65
CA LEU A 438 -8.04 8.92 3.05
C LEU A 438 -7.69 9.87 1.90
N LYS A 439 -8.67 10.27 1.07
CA LYS A 439 -8.47 11.18 -0.06
C LYS A 439 -8.15 12.61 0.41
N ILE A 440 -8.79 13.06 1.50
CA ILE A 440 -8.54 14.38 2.10
C ILE A 440 -7.15 14.42 2.75
N PHE A 441 -6.82 13.41 3.55
CA PHE A 441 -5.52 13.29 4.22
C PHE A 441 -4.37 13.15 3.20
N SER A 442 -4.51 12.25 2.22
CA SER A 442 -3.53 12.08 1.13
C SER A 442 -3.31 13.36 0.32
N ARG A 443 -4.35 14.15 0.03
CA ARG A 443 -4.20 15.44 -0.66
C ARG A 443 -3.30 16.42 0.11
N ARG A 444 -3.45 16.53 1.43
CA ARG A 444 -2.60 17.40 2.27
C ARG A 444 -1.19 16.84 2.45
N ALA A 445 -1.05 15.52 2.57
CA ALA A 445 0.23 14.84 2.58
C ALA A 445 1.02 15.07 1.26
N GLN A 446 0.38 14.90 0.11
CA GLN A 446 0.96 15.17 -1.20
C GLN A 446 1.36 16.65 -1.37
N GLN A 447 0.48 17.58 -0.95
CA GLN A 447 0.78 19.01 -0.96
C GLN A 447 2.06 19.34 -0.17
N PHE A 448 2.20 18.76 1.04
CA PHE A 448 3.39 18.94 1.87
C PHE A 448 4.66 18.41 1.19
N LEU A 449 4.63 17.15 0.75
CA LEU A 449 5.79 16.48 0.16
C LEU A 449 6.27 17.18 -1.13
N TYR A 450 5.35 17.72 -1.93
CA TYR A 450 5.66 18.47 -3.15
C TYR A 450 6.34 19.82 -2.88
N LEU A 451 5.92 20.55 -1.83
CA LEU A 451 6.59 21.79 -1.43
C LEU A 451 8.02 21.53 -0.94
N GLU A 452 8.23 20.44 -0.20
CA GLU A 452 9.58 20.02 0.22
C GLU A 452 10.45 19.58 -0.97
N SER A 453 9.89 18.90 -1.98
CA SER A 453 10.66 18.47 -3.15
C SER A 453 11.08 19.67 -4.02
N ILE A 454 10.22 20.67 -4.25
CA ILE A 454 10.60 21.92 -4.94
C ILE A 454 11.72 22.65 -4.19
N ASN A 455 11.61 22.77 -2.86
CA ASN A 455 12.65 23.38 -2.05
C ASN A 455 13.98 22.61 -2.12
N SER A 456 13.94 21.30 -2.37
CA SER A 456 15.14 20.50 -2.70
C SER A 456 15.66 20.74 -4.13
N GLU A 457 14.78 20.90 -5.11
CA GLU A 457 15.14 21.09 -6.53
C GLU A 457 15.71 22.47 -6.84
N LEU A 458 15.16 23.54 -6.25
CA LEU A 458 15.72 24.91 -6.37
C LEU A 458 17.17 24.97 -5.87
N ASN A 459 17.52 24.16 -4.87
CA ASN A 459 18.89 24.01 -4.38
C ASN A 459 19.78 23.09 -5.26
N LYS A 460 19.24 22.44 -6.30
CA LYS A 460 19.95 21.45 -7.15
C LYS A 460 20.11 21.88 -8.62
N GLN A 461 19.60 23.05 -9.05
CA GLN A 461 19.71 23.53 -10.45
C GLN A 461 21.13 24.00 -10.86
N GLN A 462 22.16 23.19 -10.62
CA GLN A 462 23.55 23.42 -11.07
C GLN A 462 24.20 22.18 -11.73
N LEU A 463 23.43 21.33 -12.43
CA LEU A 463 23.97 20.16 -13.14
C LEU A 463 23.78 20.21 -14.67
N SER A 464 24.90 20.50 -15.34
CA SER A 464 25.30 20.27 -16.75
C SER A 464 24.25 20.21 -17.88
N LYS A 465 24.29 21.23 -18.77
CA LYS A 465 23.79 21.10 -20.16
C LYS A 465 24.71 20.17 -20.98
N ARG A 466 24.29 18.92 -21.22
CA ARG A 466 24.99 17.98 -22.12
C ARG A 466 24.88 18.45 -23.59
N ARG A 467 25.95 18.31 -24.38
CA ARG A 467 25.92 18.55 -25.84
C ARG A 467 25.60 17.26 -26.58
N PHE A 468 24.64 17.29 -27.50
CA PHE A 468 24.32 16.16 -28.39
C PHE A 468 25.47 15.87 -29.36
N THR A 469 25.71 14.58 -29.62
CA THR A 469 26.79 14.09 -30.49
C THR A 469 26.42 14.15 -31.98
N ASN A 470 25.14 13.97 -32.32
CA ASN A 470 24.70 13.89 -33.72
C ASN A 470 23.22 14.31 -33.92
N LYS A 471 22.79 14.39 -35.20
CA LYS A 471 21.42 14.83 -35.58
C LYS A 471 20.33 13.83 -35.20
N PHE A 472 20.61 12.53 -35.18
CA PHE A 472 19.64 11.50 -34.80
C PHE A 472 19.36 11.54 -33.29
N GLU A 473 20.42 11.57 -32.48
CA GLU A 473 20.32 11.71 -31.01
C GLU A 473 19.52 12.95 -30.61
N ARG A 474 19.75 14.09 -31.26
CA ARG A 474 18.98 15.31 -31.03
C ARG A 474 17.49 15.13 -31.35
N ARG A 475 17.15 14.63 -32.55
CA ARG A 475 15.74 14.40 -32.96
C ARG A 475 15.03 13.41 -32.04
N LEU A 476 15.71 12.35 -31.64
CA LEU A 476 15.22 11.37 -30.67
C LEU A 476 14.97 12.03 -29.31
N SER A 477 15.92 12.84 -28.81
CA SER A 477 15.78 13.61 -27.57
C SER A 477 14.60 14.58 -27.60
N ASP A 478 14.39 15.30 -28.71
CA ASP A 478 13.27 16.23 -28.92
C ASP A 478 11.92 15.47 -28.91
N TYR A 479 11.86 14.30 -29.58
CA TYR A 479 10.68 13.42 -29.58
C TYR A 479 10.36 12.84 -28.20
N ILE A 480 11.38 12.39 -27.46
CA ILE A 480 11.27 11.91 -26.08
C ILE A 480 10.68 13.00 -25.18
N GLU A 481 11.17 14.24 -25.29
CA GLU A 481 10.69 15.35 -24.45
C GLU A 481 9.21 15.63 -24.68
N LYS A 482 8.81 15.66 -25.96
CA LYS A 482 7.41 15.80 -26.36
C LYS A 482 6.54 14.71 -25.73
N ILE A 483 6.88 13.43 -25.94
CA ILE A 483 6.02 12.33 -25.48
C ILE A 483 6.02 12.17 -23.95
N MET A 484 7.14 12.48 -23.27
CA MET A 484 7.18 12.52 -21.81
C MET A 484 6.27 13.62 -21.24
N ASN A 485 6.29 14.82 -21.82
CA ASN A 485 5.45 15.94 -21.41
C ASN A 485 3.96 15.68 -21.68
N GLU A 486 3.62 15.13 -22.85
CA GLU A 486 2.24 14.77 -23.23
C GLU A 486 1.62 13.73 -22.27
N ASN A 487 2.44 12.82 -21.73
CA ASN A 487 1.99 11.72 -20.87
C ASN A 487 2.27 11.94 -19.37
N ASN A 488 2.89 13.06 -18.98
CA ASN A 488 3.38 13.35 -17.63
C ASN A 488 4.22 12.17 -17.06
N ALA A 489 5.24 11.77 -17.81
CA ALA A 489 6.09 10.62 -17.51
C ALA A 489 7.19 10.95 -16.49
N LEU A 490 7.52 10.01 -15.60
CA LEU A 490 8.58 10.19 -14.59
C LEU A 490 9.98 10.36 -15.20
N GLY A 491 10.41 9.38 -15.99
CA GLY A 491 11.81 9.30 -16.40
C GLY A 491 12.20 8.05 -17.17
N LEU A 492 13.34 8.15 -17.87
CA LEU A 492 13.87 7.08 -18.71
C LEU A 492 15.37 7.22 -19.04
N GLN A 493 15.92 6.11 -19.53
CA GLN A 493 17.22 6.00 -20.18
C GLN A 493 17.09 5.26 -21.51
N ILE A 494 17.76 5.73 -22.56
CA ILE A 494 17.75 5.11 -23.89
C ILE A 494 19.17 5.05 -24.46
N ALA A 495 19.54 3.88 -24.98
CA ALA A 495 20.75 3.67 -25.75
C ALA A 495 20.44 3.04 -27.10
N VAL A 496 21.10 3.53 -28.15
CA VAL A 496 21.03 2.98 -29.52
C VAL A 496 22.45 2.77 -30.02
N ILE A 497 22.79 1.53 -30.35
CA ILE A 497 24.10 1.14 -30.90
C ILE A 497 23.89 0.57 -32.31
N LYS A 498 24.68 1.02 -33.27
CA LYS A 498 24.62 0.58 -34.67
C LYS A 498 26.01 0.30 -35.18
N ASN A 499 26.23 -0.90 -35.72
CA ASN A 499 27.55 -1.35 -36.16
C ASN A 499 28.62 -1.11 -35.06
N GLY A 500 28.29 -1.38 -33.79
CA GLY A 500 29.17 -1.12 -32.65
C GLY A 500 29.37 0.32 -32.21
N ASN A 501 28.75 1.31 -32.87
CA ASN A 501 28.90 2.72 -32.53
C ASN A 501 27.68 3.24 -31.77
N ASN A 502 27.91 3.95 -30.65
CA ASN A 502 26.85 4.61 -29.89
C ASN A 502 26.24 5.75 -30.70
N LEU A 503 25.01 5.58 -31.20
CA LEU A 503 24.27 6.61 -31.94
C LEU A 503 23.41 7.51 -31.05
N ALA A 504 23.03 7.04 -29.86
CA ALA A 504 22.35 7.85 -28.86
C ALA A 504 22.60 7.28 -27.46
N ASN A 505 22.79 8.16 -26.46
CA ASN A 505 22.75 7.82 -25.04
C ASN A 505 22.02 8.95 -24.28
N ILE A 506 20.73 8.76 -24.03
CA ILE A 506 19.82 9.81 -23.55
C ILE A 506 19.27 9.43 -22.17
N SER A 507 19.31 10.38 -21.24
CA SER A 507 18.71 10.27 -19.90
C SER A 507 17.81 11.49 -19.68
N LYS A 508 16.57 11.28 -19.24
CA LYS A 508 15.60 12.36 -18.94
C LYS A 508 14.71 12.00 -17.76
N GLY A 509 14.23 13.03 -17.06
CA GLY A 509 13.29 12.91 -15.94
C GLY A 509 13.94 12.72 -14.57
N ILE A 510 13.13 12.32 -13.59
CA ILE A 510 13.49 12.20 -12.17
C ILE A 510 13.37 10.76 -11.68
N LYS A 511 14.14 10.39 -10.64
CA LYS A 511 14.23 9.01 -10.14
C LYS A 511 12.94 8.51 -9.46
N GLY A 512 12.05 9.39 -9.00
CA GLY A 512 10.69 9.06 -8.52
C GLY A 512 9.86 10.31 -8.21
N GLU A 513 8.53 10.18 -8.05
CA GLU A 513 7.60 11.33 -7.88
C GLU A 513 7.96 12.25 -6.70
N LEU A 514 8.48 11.67 -5.61
CA LEU A 514 8.89 12.38 -4.40
C LEU A 514 10.42 12.61 -4.32
N ASN A 515 11.17 12.05 -5.28
CA ASN A 515 12.63 12.03 -5.29
C ASN A 515 13.14 12.79 -6.53
N GLY A 516 13.17 14.13 -6.41
CA GLY A 516 13.64 15.08 -7.44
C GLY A 516 15.13 14.99 -7.81
N ASN A 517 15.79 13.85 -7.58
CA ASN A 517 17.09 13.57 -8.16
C ASN A 517 16.91 13.22 -9.64
N GLN A 518 17.59 13.95 -10.54
CA GLN A 518 17.53 13.69 -11.98
C GLN A 518 18.15 12.34 -12.36
N ILE A 519 17.63 11.74 -13.42
CA ILE A 519 18.21 10.54 -14.05
C ILE A 519 19.38 10.99 -14.93
N ASP A 520 20.54 10.44 -14.62
CA ASP A 520 21.78 10.54 -15.39
C ASP A 520 22.07 9.22 -16.14
N GLU A 521 23.20 9.11 -16.83
CA GLU A 521 23.58 7.91 -17.59
C GLU A 521 24.08 6.74 -16.72
N ASN A 522 24.44 7.01 -15.46
CA ASN A 522 24.95 6.02 -14.50
C ASN A 522 23.83 5.52 -13.56
N THR A 523 22.62 6.06 -13.71
CA THR A 523 21.45 5.70 -12.91
C THR A 523 21.04 4.28 -13.25
N LEU A 524 21.04 3.42 -12.24
CA LEU A 524 20.64 2.02 -12.38
C LEU A 524 19.13 1.88 -12.24
N PHE A 525 18.51 1.26 -13.25
CA PHE A 525 17.10 0.89 -13.26
C PHE A 525 16.95 -0.57 -12.83
N ASN A 526 15.87 -0.89 -12.13
CA ASN A 526 15.42 -2.27 -11.99
C ASN A 526 14.73 -2.65 -13.31
N GLY A 527 15.32 -3.57 -14.08
CA GLY A 527 14.77 -3.98 -15.37
C GLY A 527 13.89 -5.24 -15.31
N PHE A 528 13.49 -5.72 -14.13
CA PHE A 528 12.70 -6.95 -13.95
C PHE A 528 13.07 -8.06 -14.94
N PHE A 529 12.10 -8.47 -15.79
CA PHE A 529 12.17 -9.58 -16.74
C PHE A 529 13.17 -9.35 -17.88
N ILE A 530 13.79 -8.17 -18.00
CA ILE A 530 15.02 -8.01 -18.80
C ILE A 530 16.13 -8.93 -18.29
N ASN A 531 16.15 -9.29 -17.00
CA ASN A 531 17.09 -10.28 -16.48
C ASN A 531 16.90 -11.69 -17.08
N LEU A 532 15.70 -12.01 -17.58
CA LEU A 532 15.47 -13.27 -18.29
C LEU A 532 16.33 -13.35 -19.55
N GLY A 533 16.57 -12.23 -20.26
CA GLY A 533 17.48 -12.20 -21.39
C GLY A 533 18.92 -12.55 -21.01
N ILE A 534 19.37 -12.12 -19.84
CA ILE A 534 20.72 -12.42 -19.33
C ILE A 534 20.81 -13.87 -18.85
N LEU A 535 19.77 -14.38 -18.19
CA LEU A 535 19.67 -15.80 -17.81
C LEU A 535 19.61 -16.73 -19.04
N VAL A 536 18.90 -16.33 -20.10
CA VAL A 536 18.85 -17.04 -21.39
C VAL A 536 20.22 -17.04 -22.06
N ILE A 537 20.91 -15.89 -22.12
CA ILE A 537 22.30 -15.84 -22.59
C ILE A 537 23.21 -16.77 -21.77
N ALA A 538 23.10 -16.74 -20.43
CA ALA A 538 23.93 -17.55 -19.55
C ALA A 538 23.70 -19.07 -19.71
N ILE A 539 22.45 -19.54 -19.83
CA ILE A 539 22.21 -20.97 -20.10
C ILE A 539 22.62 -21.37 -21.52
N LEU A 540 22.54 -20.48 -22.51
CA LEU A 540 23.03 -20.75 -23.87
C LEU A 540 24.57 -20.81 -23.93
N ILE A 541 25.29 -20.08 -23.06
CA ILE A 541 26.74 -20.29 -22.86
C ILE A 541 27.01 -21.69 -22.29
N CYS A 542 26.17 -22.21 -21.39
CA CYS A 542 26.28 -23.60 -20.92
C CYS A 542 26.02 -24.62 -22.05
N VAL A 543 25.13 -24.30 -22.99
CA VAL A 543 24.90 -25.12 -24.21
C VAL A 543 26.12 -25.09 -25.14
N GLU A 544 26.66 -23.90 -25.44
CA GLU A 544 27.85 -23.72 -26.27
C GLU A 544 29.09 -24.44 -25.69
N LYS A 545 29.21 -24.45 -24.35
CA LYS A 545 30.27 -25.19 -23.62
C LYS A 545 30.00 -26.70 -23.50
N GLY A 546 28.86 -27.20 -23.98
CA GLY A 546 28.50 -28.62 -23.93
C GLY A 546 28.13 -29.15 -22.53
N TYR A 547 27.77 -28.28 -21.58
CA TYR A 547 27.32 -28.71 -20.25
C TYR A 547 25.90 -29.31 -20.28
N ILE A 548 25.06 -28.86 -21.21
CA ILE A 548 23.68 -29.33 -21.43
C ILE A 548 23.29 -29.15 -22.90
N SER A 549 22.56 -30.08 -23.49
CA SER A 549 21.93 -29.91 -24.80
C SER A 549 20.53 -29.31 -24.70
N LEU A 550 20.09 -28.60 -25.74
CA LEU A 550 18.74 -28.04 -25.81
C LEU A 550 17.64 -29.10 -25.63
N ASP A 551 17.88 -30.32 -26.12
CA ASP A 551 16.89 -31.40 -26.09
C ASP A 551 17.08 -32.38 -24.92
N ASP A 552 17.99 -32.10 -23.99
CA ASP A 552 18.16 -32.91 -22.79
C ASP A 552 17.01 -32.70 -21.79
N PRO A 553 16.45 -33.78 -21.20
CA PRO A 553 15.54 -33.70 -20.07
C PRO A 553 16.17 -33.02 -18.85
N ILE A 554 15.48 -32.02 -18.31
CA ILE A 554 15.94 -31.22 -17.15
C ILE A 554 16.21 -32.09 -15.92
N CYS A 555 15.44 -33.18 -15.75
CA CYS A 555 15.60 -34.10 -14.63
C CYS A 555 16.88 -34.98 -14.71
N HIS A 556 17.71 -34.86 -15.74
CA HIS A 556 19.07 -35.45 -15.73
C HIS A 556 20.06 -34.62 -14.90
N TYR A 557 19.74 -33.34 -14.64
CA TYR A 557 20.61 -32.39 -13.93
C TYR A 557 20.01 -31.89 -12.62
N TRP A 558 18.69 -32.01 -12.44
CA TRP A 558 17.96 -31.60 -11.24
C TRP A 558 16.99 -32.71 -10.80
N ASP A 559 17.41 -33.52 -9.82
CA ASP A 559 16.68 -34.71 -9.36
C ASP A 559 15.23 -34.43 -8.97
N GLY A 560 15.00 -33.40 -8.14
CA GLY A 560 13.66 -33.02 -7.69
C GLY A 560 12.74 -32.56 -8.81
N PHE A 561 13.28 -32.18 -9.98
CA PHE A 561 12.49 -31.80 -11.14
C PHE A 561 11.74 -32.98 -11.76
N ILE A 562 12.11 -34.25 -11.53
CA ILE A 562 11.39 -35.40 -12.12
C ILE A 562 9.94 -35.55 -11.60
N ARG A 563 9.65 -34.97 -10.42
CA ARG A 563 8.38 -35.16 -9.69
C ARG A 563 7.16 -34.69 -10.49
N TYR A 564 6.02 -35.32 -10.20
CA TYR A 564 4.69 -34.98 -10.74
C TYR A 564 4.60 -34.89 -12.28
N GLY A 565 5.28 -35.79 -12.99
CA GLY A 565 5.11 -36.00 -14.43
C GLY A 565 6.00 -35.15 -15.34
N LYS A 566 6.98 -34.43 -14.78
CA LYS A 566 7.88 -33.52 -15.52
C LYS A 566 9.06 -34.20 -16.24
N ARG A 567 9.21 -35.53 -16.13
CA ARG A 567 10.35 -36.31 -16.66
C ARG A 567 10.76 -36.00 -18.12
N ASN A 568 9.81 -35.67 -18.99
CA ASN A 568 10.08 -35.46 -20.43
C ASN A 568 10.19 -33.97 -20.81
N ILE A 569 10.26 -33.06 -19.84
CA ILE A 569 10.45 -31.63 -20.10
C ILE A 569 11.95 -31.39 -20.31
N THR A 570 12.29 -30.83 -21.48
CA THR A 570 13.66 -30.53 -21.89
C THR A 570 13.96 -29.04 -21.71
N LEU A 571 15.23 -28.66 -21.83
CA LEU A 571 15.62 -27.24 -21.83
C LEU A 571 14.87 -26.45 -22.91
N ARG A 572 14.76 -26.97 -24.14
CA ARG A 572 13.98 -26.39 -25.25
C ARG A 572 12.50 -26.23 -24.91
N HIS A 573 11.88 -27.21 -24.24
CA HIS A 573 10.49 -27.10 -23.79
C HIS A 573 10.27 -25.94 -22.79
N VAL A 574 11.26 -25.64 -21.93
CA VAL A 574 11.18 -24.49 -21.01
C VAL A 574 11.45 -23.17 -21.73
N LEU A 575 12.51 -23.11 -22.55
CA LEU A 575 12.90 -21.92 -23.31
C LEU A 575 11.82 -21.46 -24.31
N ASP A 576 11.09 -22.40 -24.93
CA ASP A 576 9.99 -22.07 -25.85
C ASP A 576 8.62 -21.93 -25.15
N HIS A 577 8.58 -21.95 -23.81
CA HIS A 577 7.35 -21.87 -23.01
C HIS A 577 6.31 -22.98 -23.31
N ARG A 578 6.79 -24.19 -23.63
CA ARG A 578 6.02 -25.39 -24.02
C ARG A 578 6.04 -26.52 -22.98
N SER A 579 6.59 -26.27 -21.78
CA SER A 579 6.74 -27.23 -20.67
C SER A 579 5.42 -27.81 -20.14
N GLY A 580 4.29 -27.14 -20.38
CA GLY A 580 2.98 -27.47 -19.83
C GLY A 580 2.77 -27.05 -18.37
N VAL A 581 3.79 -26.49 -17.69
CA VAL A 581 3.66 -25.89 -16.36
C VAL A 581 3.31 -24.41 -16.51
N ILE A 582 2.02 -24.11 -16.43
CA ILE A 582 1.45 -22.76 -16.60
C ILE A 582 1.45 -22.01 -15.28
N SER A 583 1.05 -22.70 -14.19
CA SER A 583 0.79 -22.12 -12.87
C SER A 583 1.52 -22.91 -11.79
N PHE A 584 2.34 -22.25 -10.97
CA PHE A 584 3.10 -22.95 -9.92
C PHE A 584 3.06 -22.29 -8.53
N PHE A 585 2.60 -21.04 -8.43
CA PHE A 585 2.45 -20.30 -7.17
C PHE A 585 1.32 -20.88 -6.29
N PRO A 586 1.58 -21.19 -5.00
CA PRO A 586 0.55 -21.45 -3.98
C PRO A 586 -0.33 -20.21 -3.71
N GLN A 587 -1.51 -20.41 -3.12
CA GLN A 587 -2.46 -19.31 -2.86
C GLN A 587 -2.04 -18.42 -1.69
N ASP A 588 -1.27 -18.98 -0.77
CA ASP A 588 -0.93 -18.51 0.58
C ASP A 588 0.48 -17.89 0.68
N MET A 589 1.15 -17.69 -0.45
CA MET A 589 2.62 -17.66 -0.57
C MET A 589 3.36 -16.38 -0.08
N GLY A 590 2.70 -15.29 0.32
CA GLY A 590 3.39 -14.09 0.84
C GLY A 590 4.46 -13.47 -0.10
N LEU A 591 5.41 -12.74 0.50
CA LEU A 591 6.66 -12.25 -0.14
C LEU A 591 7.90 -13.09 0.29
N ASN A 592 7.88 -13.72 1.46
CA ASN A 592 9.03 -14.44 2.03
C ASN A 592 9.43 -15.68 1.23
N GLU A 593 8.42 -16.44 0.80
CA GLU A 593 8.60 -17.62 -0.03
C GLU A 593 9.28 -17.22 -1.34
N LEU A 594 8.90 -16.09 -1.94
CA LEU A 594 9.54 -15.55 -3.15
C LEU A 594 10.98 -15.06 -2.93
N LEU A 595 11.29 -14.57 -1.73
CA LEU A 595 12.64 -14.16 -1.32
C LEU A 595 13.52 -15.33 -0.85
N ASN A 596 12.96 -16.53 -0.70
CA ASN A 596 13.67 -17.72 -0.24
C ASN A 596 13.89 -18.69 -1.41
N TYR A 597 15.16 -18.78 -1.82
CA TYR A 597 15.57 -19.54 -2.99
C TYR A 597 15.20 -21.03 -2.91
N GLU A 598 15.49 -21.68 -1.79
CA GLU A 598 15.19 -23.11 -1.56
C GLU A 598 13.67 -23.40 -1.57
N LYS A 599 12.86 -22.53 -0.93
CA LYS A 599 11.39 -22.63 -0.99
C LYS A 599 10.89 -22.52 -2.44
N MET A 600 11.45 -21.62 -3.25
CA MET A 600 11.06 -21.48 -4.66
C MET A 600 11.39 -22.71 -5.50
N VAL A 601 12.59 -23.26 -5.32
CA VAL A 601 13.01 -24.54 -5.93
C VAL A 601 12.01 -25.64 -5.55
N GLN A 602 11.70 -25.81 -4.25
CA GLN A 602 10.72 -26.81 -3.79
C GLN A 602 9.31 -26.60 -4.35
N ILE A 603 8.83 -25.35 -4.51
CA ILE A 603 7.52 -25.05 -5.11
C ILE A 603 7.47 -25.47 -6.60
N ILE A 604 8.58 -25.33 -7.32
CA ILE A 604 8.73 -25.79 -8.71
C ILE A 604 8.82 -27.31 -8.78
N GLU A 605 9.60 -27.96 -7.92
CA GLU A 605 9.62 -29.43 -7.79
C GLU A 605 8.22 -29.99 -7.51
N ASN A 606 7.45 -29.30 -6.67
CA ASN A 606 6.08 -29.66 -6.28
C ASN A 606 4.99 -29.04 -7.20
N SER A 607 5.36 -28.64 -8.41
CA SER A 607 4.43 -28.29 -9.50
C SER A 607 4.23 -29.46 -10.47
N ALA A 608 3.05 -29.52 -11.07
CA ALA A 608 2.70 -30.51 -12.10
C ALA A 608 2.30 -29.76 -13.38
N PRO A 609 2.60 -30.29 -14.58
CA PRO A 609 2.08 -29.74 -15.82
C PRO A 609 0.53 -29.76 -15.80
N GLN A 610 -0.11 -28.62 -16.10
CA GLN A 610 -1.57 -28.54 -16.21
C GLN A 610 -2.09 -29.05 -17.56
N VAL A 611 -1.21 -29.13 -18.56
CA VAL A 611 -1.46 -29.53 -19.94
C VAL A 611 -0.29 -30.38 -20.43
N GLN A 612 -0.46 -31.10 -21.53
CA GLN A 612 0.61 -31.91 -22.09
C GLN A 612 1.75 -31.03 -22.64
N ILE A 613 2.97 -31.54 -22.59
CA ILE A 613 4.16 -30.90 -23.16
C ILE A 613 3.92 -30.64 -24.65
N ASN A 614 4.33 -29.48 -25.17
CA ASN A 614 4.06 -29.00 -26.53
C ASN A 614 2.58 -28.77 -26.91
N GLN A 615 1.61 -29.03 -26.03
CA GLN A 615 0.19 -28.84 -26.37
C GLN A 615 -0.19 -27.37 -26.58
N ILE A 616 0.39 -26.47 -25.78
CA ILE A 616 0.24 -25.01 -25.89
C ILE A 616 1.54 -24.30 -25.53
N THR A 617 1.68 -23.05 -25.99
CA THR A 617 2.68 -22.09 -25.52
C THR A 617 2.05 -21.18 -24.46
N ARG A 618 2.67 -21.01 -23.30
CA ARG A 618 2.24 -20.08 -22.25
C ARG A 618 3.40 -19.39 -21.56
N TYR A 619 3.50 -18.08 -21.76
CA TYR A 619 4.55 -17.27 -21.14
C TYR A 619 4.42 -17.28 -19.61
N ASN A 620 5.51 -17.65 -18.94
CA ASN A 620 5.62 -17.55 -17.49
C ASN A 620 7.04 -17.05 -17.12
N PRO A 621 7.22 -15.74 -16.86
CA PRO A 621 8.54 -15.15 -16.59
C PRO A 621 9.20 -15.74 -15.35
N TYR A 622 8.43 -15.98 -14.28
CA TYR A 622 8.97 -16.51 -13.05
C TYR A 622 9.41 -17.97 -13.21
N PHE A 623 8.58 -18.83 -13.82
CA PHE A 623 8.94 -20.22 -14.05
C PHE A 623 10.22 -20.36 -14.87
N LEU A 624 10.37 -19.54 -15.93
CA LEU A 624 11.60 -19.50 -16.74
C LEU A 624 12.81 -19.09 -15.89
N GLY A 625 12.79 -17.91 -15.26
CA GLY A 625 13.96 -17.38 -14.58
C GLY A 625 14.45 -18.26 -13.42
N TRP A 626 13.53 -18.85 -12.64
CA TRP A 626 13.88 -19.76 -11.55
C TRP A 626 14.50 -21.08 -12.06
N ILE A 627 13.97 -21.68 -13.15
CA ILE A 627 14.58 -22.89 -13.73
C ILE A 627 15.95 -22.60 -14.33
N LEU A 628 16.11 -21.50 -15.07
CA LEU A 628 17.40 -21.16 -15.65
C LEU A 628 18.44 -20.89 -14.58
N SER A 629 18.06 -20.22 -13.48
CA SER A 629 18.95 -20.02 -12.34
C SER A 629 19.43 -21.34 -11.75
N GLU A 630 18.50 -22.26 -11.46
CA GLU A 630 18.83 -23.53 -10.82
C GLU A 630 19.68 -24.42 -11.72
N LEU A 631 19.35 -24.51 -13.02
CA LEU A 631 20.17 -25.26 -13.96
C LEU A 631 21.58 -24.68 -14.11
N ILE A 632 21.74 -23.35 -14.21
CA ILE A 632 23.08 -22.75 -14.26
C ILE A 632 23.85 -23.09 -12.98
N ALA A 633 23.22 -23.02 -11.80
CA ALA A 633 23.88 -23.32 -10.54
C ALA A 633 24.34 -24.79 -10.44
N LEU A 634 23.47 -25.73 -10.81
CA LEU A 634 23.76 -27.17 -10.77
C LEU A 634 24.80 -27.58 -11.83
N LEU A 635 24.70 -27.06 -13.06
CA LEU A 635 25.62 -27.38 -14.17
C LEU A 635 27.03 -26.82 -13.95
N THR A 636 27.15 -25.67 -13.28
CA THR A 636 28.43 -24.94 -13.15
C THR A 636 29.04 -25.01 -11.75
N ASN A 637 28.31 -25.59 -10.79
CA ASN A 637 28.68 -25.72 -9.38
C ASN A 637 29.07 -24.38 -8.72
N GLN A 638 28.44 -23.28 -9.16
CA GLN A 638 28.61 -21.94 -8.58
C GLN A 638 27.31 -21.12 -8.68
N SER A 639 27.22 -20.02 -7.94
CA SER A 639 26.01 -19.19 -7.98
C SER A 639 25.79 -18.58 -9.37
N THR A 640 24.53 -18.54 -9.81
CA THR A 640 24.12 -18.01 -11.12
C THR A 640 24.59 -16.57 -11.34
N ALA A 641 24.53 -15.74 -10.30
CA ALA A 641 25.02 -14.36 -10.34
C ALA A 641 26.52 -14.29 -10.65
N LYS A 642 27.33 -15.15 -9.99
CA LYS A 642 28.77 -15.22 -10.21
C LYS A 642 29.10 -15.77 -11.61
N PHE A 643 28.37 -16.78 -12.08
CA PHE A 643 28.52 -17.28 -13.46
C PHE A 643 28.24 -16.18 -14.49
N ILE A 644 27.17 -15.40 -14.31
CA ILE A 644 26.84 -14.25 -15.15
C ILE A 644 27.94 -13.19 -15.07
N GLU A 645 28.46 -12.89 -13.89
CA GLU A 645 29.55 -11.92 -13.70
C GLU A 645 30.81 -12.33 -14.48
N GLU A 646 31.26 -13.58 -14.30
CA GLU A 646 32.46 -14.13 -14.95
C GLU A 646 32.33 -14.32 -16.47
N ASN A 647 31.14 -14.68 -16.99
CA ASN A 647 30.95 -15.13 -18.38
C ASN A 647 30.15 -14.15 -19.25
N VAL A 648 29.45 -13.16 -18.67
CA VAL A 648 28.57 -12.23 -19.40
C VAL A 648 28.87 -10.76 -19.10
N ILE A 649 29.33 -10.42 -17.89
CA ILE A 649 29.57 -9.01 -17.50
C ILE A 649 31.04 -8.62 -17.66
N ASN A 650 31.95 -9.39 -17.05
CA ASN A 650 33.38 -9.07 -17.02
C ASN A 650 34.07 -9.18 -18.40
N PRO A 651 33.81 -10.20 -19.26
CA PRO A 651 34.48 -10.32 -20.56
C PRO A 651 34.25 -9.12 -21.49
N PHE A 652 33.14 -8.41 -21.32
CA PHE A 652 32.71 -7.29 -22.15
C PHE A 652 32.75 -5.92 -21.44
N ASN A 653 33.38 -5.86 -20.25
CA ASN A 653 33.51 -4.65 -19.42
C ASN A 653 32.15 -3.94 -19.16
N LEU A 654 31.14 -4.69 -18.72
CA LEU A 654 29.77 -4.18 -18.49
C LEU A 654 29.45 -3.85 -17.03
N SER A 655 30.38 -4.09 -16.10
CA SER A 655 30.21 -4.00 -14.64
C SER A 655 29.80 -2.62 -14.11
N ASP A 656 30.15 -1.54 -14.82
CA ASP A 656 29.71 -0.18 -14.49
C ASP A 656 28.18 -0.01 -14.60
N GLY A 657 27.53 -0.78 -15.48
CA GLY A 657 26.13 -0.59 -15.85
C GLY A 657 25.27 -1.86 -15.90
N ILE A 658 25.80 -3.03 -15.52
CA ILE A 658 25.03 -4.24 -15.22
C ILE A 658 25.48 -4.74 -13.86
N LYS A 659 24.57 -4.76 -12.88
CA LYS A 659 24.84 -5.26 -11.52
C LYS A 659 23.88 -6.37 -11.15
N MET A 660 24.45 -7.52 -10.80
CA MET A 660 23.73 -8.69 -10.27
C MET A 660 24.03 -8.79 -8.78
N TYR A 661 23.04 -8.47 -7.96
CA TYR A 661 23.17 -8.59 -6.51
C TYR A 661 22.85 -10.03 -6.08
N SER A 662 23.82 -10.70 -5.46
CA SER A 662 23.67 -12.02 -4.84
C SER A 662 23.94 -11.91 -3.34
N PRO A 663 23.23 -12.68 -2.50
CA PRO A 663 23.72 -12.93 -1.14
C PRO A 663 25.03 -13.73 -1.20
N GLU A 664 25.88 -13.56 -0.18
CA GLU A 664 26.98 -14.48 0.11
C GLU A 664 26.38 -15.81 0.58
N TYR A 665 26.18 -16.76 -0.35
CA TYR A 665 25.71 -18.10 -0.02
C TYR A 665 26.91 -19.04 0.17
N SER A 666 27.05 -19.60 1.36
CA SER A 666 27.91 -20.75 1.59
C SER A 666 27.27 -21.98 0.95
N LEU A 667 27.72 -22.36 -0.24
CA LEU A 667 27.36 -23.65 -0.87
C LEU A 667 27.70 -24.78 0.11
N ASN A 668 26.71 -25.60 0.47
CA ASN A 668 26.90 -26.74 1.37
C ASN A 668 27.86 -27.75 0.73
N LYS A 669 29.07 -27.87 1.29
CA LYS A 669 30.13 -28.76 0.79
C LYS A 669 29.71 -30.23 0.69
N ASP A 670 28.73 -30.65 1.48
CA ASP A 670 28.34 -32.06 1.60
C ASP A 670 27.59 -32.60 0.36
N GLN A 671 27.09 -31.75 -0.53
CA GLN A 671 26.52 -32.17 -1.83
C GLN A 671 27.56 -32.17 -2.97
N MET A 672 28.74 -31.56 -2.78
CA MET A 672 29.75 -31.42 -3.85
C MET A 672 30.51 -32.71 -4.18
N ASN A 673 30.48 -33.73 -3.31
CA ASN A 673 31.37 -34.91 -3.43
C ASN A 673 30.78 -36.12 -4.17
N ILE A 674 29.58 -36.04 -4.78
CA ILE A 674 28.95 -37.21 -5.43
C ILE A 674 29.43 -37.45 -6.88
N PHE A 675 30.07 -36.47 -7.53
CA PHE A 675 30.54 -36.60 -8.92
C PHE A 675 32.07 -36.57 -9.12
N GLN A 676 32.87 -36.73 -8.06
CA GLN A 676 34.34 -36.80 -8.15
C GLN A 676 35.00 -37.87 -7.26
N SER A 677 34.60 -39.15 -7.38
CA SER A 677 35.51 -40.28 -7.09
C SER A 677 34.99 -41.65 -7.57
N GLU A 678 35.11 -41.95 -8.87
CA GLU A 678 35.32 -43.35 -9.29
C GLU A 678 36.82 -43.64 -9.36
N LYS A 679 37.41 -44.01 -8.22
CA LYS A 679 38.59 -44.88 -8.19
C LYS A 679 38.45 -45.89 -7.06
N TYR A 680 38.71 -47.14 -7.41
CA TYR A 680 38.89 -48.26 -6.50
C TYR A 680 39.85 -47.92 -5.37
N ASP A 681 39.55 -48.39 -4.15
CA ASP A 681 40.45 -49.32 -3.48
C ASP A 681 39.69 -50.18 -2.44
N GLU A 682 40.19 -51.40 -2.23
CA GLU A 682 39.60 -52.41 -1.36
C GLU A 682 40.09 -52.31 0.11
N THR A 683 39.45 -53.10 0.98
CA THR A 683 39.87 -53.53 2.35
C THR A 683 39.39 -52.73 3.58
N ASN A 684 39.24 -53.49 4.68
CA ASN A 684 38.84 -53.11 6.05
C ASN A 684 37.35 -52.75 6.26
N ILE A 685 36.45 -53.69 6.61
CA ILE A 685 36.35 -54.52 7.85
C ILE A 685 36.14 -53.68 9.12
N GLY A 686 35.02 -53.89 9.85
CA GLY A 686 34.98 -53.60 11.30
C GLY A 686 33.66 -53.10 11.91
N ALA A 687 32.72 -54.02 12.15
CA ALA A 687 31.49 -53.90 12.95
C ALA A 687 31.43 -52.87 14.12
N ASN A 688 30.29 -52.20 14.29
CA ASN A 688 29.25 -52.63 15.25
C ASN A 688 27.97 -51.74 15.28
N ASN A 689 26.81 -52.40 15.19
CA ASN A 689 25.61 -52.30 16.06
C ASN A 689 25.33 -50.99 16.85
N ASN A 690 24.09 -50.48 16.95
CA ASN A 690 22.85 -51.26 17.12
C ASN A 690 21.51 -50.51 16.86
N ASN A 691 20.46 -51.29 16.62
CA ASN A 691 19.02 -51.08 16.88
C ASN A 691 18.07 -50.23 15.97
N ASN A 692 17.39 -51.00 15.11
CA ASN A 692 15.92 -51.07 14.89
C ASN A 692 15.21 -50.02 14.00
N ASN A 693 14.71 -50.35 12.79
CA ASN A 693 13.66 -51.35 12.38
C ASN A 693 12.23 -50.88 12.72
N ASN A 694 11.20 -50.92 11.86
CA ASN A 694 10.95 -51.53 10.52
C ASN A 694 10.08 -50.55 9.67
N LYS A 695 10.15 -50.45 8.32
CA LYS A 695 9.81 -51.39 7.22
C LYS A 695 8.30 -51.71 7.04
N PHE A 696 7.94 -52.05 5.79
CA PHE A 696 6.63 -52.51 5.25
C PHE A 696 5.58 -51.42 4.93
N LEU A 697 4.73 -51.54 3.87
CA LEU A 697 4.84 -52.17 2.54
C LEU A 697 3.67 -51.63 1.65
N PHE A 698 3.76 -51.71 0.31
CA PHE A 698 2.62 -51.44 -0.59
C PHE A 698 1.54 -52.54 -0.51
N PRO A 699 0.28 -52.19 -0.84
CA PRO A 699 -0.45 -53.00 -1.84
C PRO A 699 -1.20 -52.18 -2.91
N LEU A 700 -1.53 -52.86 -4.01
CA LEU A 700 -2.21 -52.37 -5.22
C LEU A 700 -3.70 -52.81 -5.27
N PHE A 701 -4.51 -52.17 -6.15
CA PHE A 701 -5.76 -52.62 -6.84
C PHE A 701 -6.64 -53.76 -6.23
N SER A 702 -7.99 -53.76 -6.21
CA SER A 702 -9.05 -53.05 -6.98
C SER A 702 -10.46 -53.21 -6.31
N PRO A 703 -11.62 -53.48 -6.98
CA PRO A 703 -12.74 -52.55 -7.15
C PRO A 703 -14.09 -52.99 -6.49
N LEU A 704 -15.24 -52.42 -6.94
CA LEU A 704 -16.67 -52.69 -6.58
C LEU A 704 -17.20 -51.87 -5.36
N SER A 705 -18.47 -51.43 -5.26
CA SER A 705 -19.65 -51.53 -6.16
C SER A 705 -20.72 -50.45 -5.85
N SER A 706 -21.63 -50.24 -6.82
CA SER A 706 -22.95 -49.55 -6.80
C SER A 706 -23.74 -49.49 -5.48
N SER A 707 -24.57 -48.46 -5.22
CA SER A 707 -25.97 -48.43 -5.75
C SER A 707 -26.79 -47.17 -5.31
N SER A 708 -27.83 -46.84 -6.09
CA SER A 708 -29.13 -46.14 -5.80
C SER A 708 -29.24 -45.03 -4.72
N SER A 709 -30.06 -43.97 -4.85
CA SER A 709 -31.32 -43.80 -5.61
C SER A 709 -31.66 -42.31 -5.91
N SER A 710 -32.53 -42.10 -6.89
CA SER A 710 -33.16 -40.83 -7.29
C SER A 710 -34.42 -40.47 -6.47
N PHE A 711 -34.81 -39.18 -6.41
CA PHE A 711 -36.12 -38.69 -6.89
C PHE A 711 -36.35 -37.15 -6.79
N PHE A 712 -37.06 -36.61 -7.80
CA PHE A 712 -37.78 -35.32 -7.89
C PHE A 712 -37.03 -33.98 -7.68
N ALA A 713 -37.31 -32.89 -8.43
CA ALA A 713 -38.27 -32.69 -9.53
C ALA A 713 -37.71 -31.76 -10.63
N GLN A 714 -38.16 -31.97 -11.87
CA GLN A 714 -38.16 -30.97 -12.95
C GLN A 714 -39.61 -30.51 -13.15
N GLU A 715 -39.83 -29.22 -13.42
CA GLU A 715 -40.67 -28.76 -14.53
C GLU A 715 -40.43 -27.25 -14.80
N GLU A 716 -41.03 -26.73 -15.88
CA GLU A 716 -40.88 -25.36 -16.42
C GLU A 716 -39.50 -24.97 -17.01
N PHE A 717 -39.13 -25.63 -18.11
CA PHE A 717 -38.15 -25.06 -19.07
C PHE A 717 -38.51 -25.39 -20.53
N SER A 718 -39.50 -24.70 -21.11
CA SER A 718 -40.03 -25.05 -22.44
C SER A 718 -40.46 -23.89 -23.37
N SER A 719 -39.98 -22.65 -23.15
CA SER A 719 -40.19 -21.54 -24.11
C SER A 719 -38.93 -20.78 -24.56
N SER A 720 -37.80 -20.93 -23.86
CA SER A 720 -36.55 -20.19 -24.15
C SER A 720 -35.56 -20.89 -25.09
N ILE A 721 -35.70 -22.20 -25.32
CA ILE A 721 -34.67 -23.00 -26.02
C ILE A 721 -34.72 -22.90 -27.56
N MET A 722 -35.86 -22.55 -28.18
CA MET A 722 -35.91 -22.39 -29.65
C MET A 722 -35.26 -21.10 -30.19
N LYS A 723 -34.95 -20.10 -29.35
CA LYS A 723 -34.28 -18.86 -29.81
C LYS A 723 -32.75 -18.92 -29.77
N LEU A 724 -32.16 -19.88 -29.05
CA LEU A 724 -30.70 -20.00 -28.90
C LEU A 724 -30.03 -20.93 -29.93
N SER A 725 -30.77 -21.90 -30.49
CA SER A 725 -30.25 -22.78 -31.54
C SER A 725 -29.88 -22.03 -32.84
N ASN A 726 -30.66 -21.02 -33.21
CA ASN A 726 -30.42 -20.20 -34.41
C ASN A 726 -29.27 -19.18 -34.30
N ILE A 727 -28.68 -19.02 -33.11
CA ILE A 727 -27.47 -18.19 -32.92
C ILE A 727 -26.22 -19.09 -32.93
N LYS A 728 -26.31 -20.30 -32.36
CA LYS A 728 -25.19 -21.25 -32.31
C LYS A 728 -24.73 -21.68 -33.72
N SER A 729 -25.68 -22.01 -34.62
CA SER A 729 -25.37 -22.40 -35.99
C SER A 729 -24.79 -21.27 -36.87
N LYS A 730 -24.94 -20.00 -36.46
CA LYS A 730 -24.33 -18.85 -37.14
C LYS A 730 -22.92 -18.52 -36.61
N LEU A 731 -22.65 -18.77 -35.32
CA LEU A 731 -21.33 -18.55 -34.72
C LEU A 731 -20.29 -19.59 -35.15
N GLU A 732 -20.71 -20.83 -35.42
CA GLU A 732 -19.80 -21.93 -35.79
C GLU A 732 -19.24 -21.84 -37.23
N ASN A 733 -19.70 -20.86 -38.05
CA ASN A 733 -19.34 -20.76 -39.48
C ASN A 733 -18.82 -19.37 -39.93
N SER A 734 -18.45 -18.45 -39.02
CA SER A 734 -17.98 -17.10 -39.38
C SER A 734 -16.47 -16.92 -39.18
N ASN A 735 -15.77 -16.36 -40.18
CA ASN A 735 -14.36 -15.99 -40.08
C ASN A 735 -14.15 -14.88 -39.03
N GLY A 736 -13.11 -14.98 -38.19
CA GLY A 736 -12.85 -14.06 -37.07
C GLY A 736 -12.70 -12.57 -37.44
N ALA A 737 -12.40 -12.26 -38.70
CA ALA A 737 -12.41 -10.89 -39.22
C ALA A 737 -13.82 -10.27 -39.26
N GLN A 738 -14.86 -11.08 -39.51
CA GLN A 738 -16.25 -10.65 -39.56
C GLN A 738 -16.79 -10.35 -38.16
N LEU A 739 -16.45 -11.19 -37.17
CA LEU A 739 -16.72 -10.95 -35.76
C LEU A 739 -16.06 -9.65 -35.26
N MET A 740 -14.84 -9.35 -35.69
CA MET A 740 -14.17 -8.07 -35.39
C MET A 740 -14.86 -6.85 -36.01
N ASN A 741 -15.50 -6.98 -37.17
CA ASN A 741 -16.28 -5.90 -37.76
C ASN A 741 -17.64 -5.72 -37.05
N GLU A 742 -18.35 -6.80 -36.70
CA GLU A 742 -19.59 -6.69 -35.91
C GLU A 742 -19.34 -6.13 -34.50
N ILE A 743 -18.22 -6.49 -33.87
CA ILE A 743 -17.79 -5.88 -32.59
C ILE A 743 -17.45 -4.40 -32.80
N LYS A 744 -16.77 -4.02 -33.89
CA LYS A 744 -16.55 -2.61 -34.23
C LYS A 744 -17.87 -1.87 -34.43
N ASP A 745 -18.83 -2.42 -35.16
CA ASP A 745 -20.11 -1.75 -35.43
C ASP A 745 -20.96 -1.59 -34.16
N VAL A 746 -20.96 -2.57 -33.25
CA VAL A 746 -21.60 -2.46 -31.93
C VAL A 746 -20.92 -1.41 -31.03
N ILE A 747 -19.60 -1.21 -31.17
CA ILE A 747 -18.84 -0.18 -30.46
C ILE A 747 -19.08 1.21 -31.10
N ILE A 748 -19.09 1.31 -32.43
CA ILE A 748 -19.31 2.55 -33.21
C ILE A 748 -20.76 3.06 -33.02
N GLN A 749 -21.76 2.18 -33.00
CA GLN A 749 -23.15 2.55 -32.69
C GLN A 749 -23.34 3.03 -31.25
N LYS A 750 -22.45 2.67 -30.32
CA LYS A 750 -22.47 3.16 -28.92
C LYS A 750 -21.58 4.38 -28.67
N LEU A 751 -20.76 4.81 -29.63
CA LEU A 751 -19.82 5.92 -29.49
C LEU A 751 -19.96 7.02 -30.57
N THR A 752 -21.05 7.05 -31.35
CA THR A 752 -21.24 8.09 -32.37
C THR A 752 -21.72 9.43 -31.76
N PRO A 753 -21.04 10.57 -32.04
CA PRO A 753 -21.27 11.84 -31.35
C PRO A 753 -22.44 12.63 -31.93
N LYS A 754 -23.66 12.44 -31.40
CA LYS A 754 -24.85 13.27 -31.74
C LYS A 754 -25.46 14.04 -30.57
N ARG A 755 -24.72 14.22 -29.46
CA ARG A 755 -25.10 15.12 -28.35
C ARG A 755 -24.02 16.12 -27.89
N ILE A 756 -22.81 16.07 -28.47
CA ILE A 756 -21.72 17.01 -28.14
C ILE A 756 -21.84 18.30 -28.97
N SER A 757 -22.22 18.18 -30.25
CA SER A 757 -22.37 19.30 -31.21
C SER A 757 -23.53 20.28 -30.93
N LYS A 758 -24.09 20.30 -29.72
CA LYS A 758 -25.06 21.33 -29.26
C LYS A 758 -24.63 22.04 -27.98
N LYS A 759 -23.42 21.73 -27.48
CA LYS A 759 -22.83 22.40 -26.32
C LYS A 759 -21.68 23.31 -26.74
N GLU A 760 -20.83 22.83 -27.65
CA GLU A 760 -19.71 23.60 -28.22
C GLU A 760 -20.16 24.84 -29.03
N GLU A 761 -21.35 24.81 -29.64
CA GLU A 761 -21.96 26.00 -30.28
C GLU A 761 -22.45 27.05 -29.27
N LYS A 762 -22.71 26.69 -28.01
CA LYS A 762 -23.13 27.62 -26.95
C LYS A 762 -21.98 28.16 -26.10
N GLU A 763 -20.81 27.54 -26.19
CA GLU A 763 -19.61 27.99 -25.49
C GLU A 763 -18.83 29.01 -26.37
N LYS A 764 -18.88 28.87 -27.70
CA LYS A 764 -18.31 29.86 -28.66
C LYS A 764 -18.99 31.24 -28.67
N GLU A 765 -20.25 31.35 -28.25
CA GLU A 765 -20.93 32.66 -28.08
C GLU A 765 -20.49 33.41 -26.80
N LYS A 766 -19.73 32.80 -25.90
CA LYS A 766 -19.25 33.44 -24.66
C LYS A 766 -17.84 34.00 -24.72
N GLU A 767 -17.02 33.58 -25.69
CA GLU A 767 -15.62 34.02 -25.81
C GLU A 767 -15.45 35.32 -26.62
N GLN A 768 -16.53 35.89 -27.18
CA GLN A 768 -16.46 37.11 -28.01
C GLN A 768 -16.62 38.44 -27.23
N ASN A 769 -16.80 38.43 -25.90
CA ASN A 769 -17.13 39.63 -25.11
C ASN A 769 -16.14 39.97 -23.98
N ILE A 770 -14.89 39.51 -24.05
CA ILE A 770 -13.82 39.95 -23.13
C ILE A 770 -12.55 40.26 -23.94
N ASN A 771 -12.55 41.42 -24.59
CA ASN A 771 -11.35 42.11 -25.08
C ASN A 771 -11.56 43.60 -24.81
N ASP A 772 -11.14 44.06 -23.64
CA ASP A 772 -10.65 45.43 -23.43
C ASP A 772 -10.02 45.57 -22.02
N PHE A 773 -9.00 46.45 -21.95
CA PHE A 773 -8.18 46.88 -20.80
C PHE A 773 -7.05 45.96 -20.27
N ASN A 774 -5.84 46.49 -20.45
CA ASN A 774 -4.59 46.14 -19.76
C ASN A 774 -4.38 47.00 -18.49
N GLU A 775 -3.31 46.69 -17.74
CA GLU A 775 -2.78 47.38 -16.53
C GLU A 775 -3.60 47.10 -15.25
N GLU A 776 -3.09 46.48 -14.18
CA GLU A 776 -1.79 46.65 -13.50
C GLU A 776 -1.26 45.34 -12.83
N ASN A 777 0.06 45.30 -12.59
CA ASN A 777 0.74 44.19 -11.92
C ASN A 777 0.52 44.21 -10.38
N ASN A 778 0.01 43.10 -9.81
CA ASN A 778 0.41 42.54 -8.49
C ASN A 778 -0.45 41.33 -8.00
N ASN A 779 -1.27 40.68 -8.84
CA ASN A 779 -2.14 39.56 -8.42
C ASN A 779 -1.65 38.15 -8.83
N ASP A 780 -0.53 38.03 -9.55
CA ASP A 780 -0.08 36.79 -10.20
C ASP A 780 0.30 35.64 -9.25
N GLU A 781 0.63 35.92 -7.99
CA GLU A 781 0.91 34.85 -7.01
C GLU A 781 -0.37 34.20 -6.48
N LYS A 782 -1.49 34.92 -6.38
CA LYS A 782 -2.78 34.34 -5.98
C LYS A 782 -3.46 33.58 -7.13
N ALA A 783 -3.25 34.00 -8.38
CA ALA A 783 -3.75 33.29 -9.56
C ALA A 783 -3.13 31.88 -9.71
N LYS A 784 -1.81 31.75 -9.47
CA LYS A 784 -1.11 30.45 -9.50
C LYS A 784 -1.63 29.43 -8.50
N VAL A 785 -2.13 29.87 -7.34
CA VAL A 785 -2.74 28.99 -6.32
C VAL A 785 -4.07 28.41 -6.81
N ILE A 786 -4.85 29.16 -7.58
CA ILE A 786 -6.14 28.69 -8.12
C ILE A 786 -5.92 27.68 -9.26
N ASP A 787 -5.00 27.97 -10.19
CA ASP A 787 -4.56 27.06 -11.25
C ASP A 787 -3.96 25.76 -10.67
N PHE A 788 -3.15 25.86 -9.60
CA PHE A 788 -2.64 24.68 -8.87
C PHE A 788 -3.76 23.78 -8.33
N TYR A 789 -4.84 24.33 -7.77
CA TYR A 789 -5.96 23.52 -7.30
C TYR A 789 -6.70 22.80 -8.44
N GLU A 790 -6.83 23.43 -9.62
CA GLU A 790 -7.37 22.75 -10.80
C GLU A 790 -6.42 21.66 -11.31
N ARG A 791 -5.11 21.91 -11.37
CA ARG A 791 -4.10 20.89 -11.74
C ARG A 791 -4.11 19.71 -10.77
N CYS A 792 -4.17 19.95 -9.46
CA CYS A 792 -4.33 18.90 -8.46
C CYS A 792 -5.65 18.14 -8.63
N ALA A 793 -6.76 18.83 -8.93
CA ALA A 793 -8.02 18.17 -9.25
C ALA A 793 -7.94 17.35 -10.54
N ILE A 794 -7.17 17.79 -11.54
CA ILE A 794 -6.92 17.05 -12.79
C ILE A 794 -6.03 15.83 -12.55
N VAL A 795 -4.97 15.93 -11.74
CA VAL A 795 -4.14 14.77 -11.34
C VAL A 795 -4.96 13.77 -10.52
N ASN A 796 -5.78 14.23 -9.59
CA ASN A 796 -6.64 13.39 -8.75
C ASN A 796 -7.87 12.84 -9.51
N ARG A 797 -8.23 13.42 -10.66
CA ARG A 797 -9.16 12.84 -11.66
C ARG A 797 -8.46 11.87 -12.63
N LYS A 798 -7.18 12.08 -12.95
CA LYS A 798 -6.35 11.16 -13.77
C LYS A 798 -5.87 9.93 -12.98
N MET A 799 -5.76 10.04 -11.66
CA MET A 799 -5.58 8.92 -10.71
C MET A 799 -6.92 8.38 -10.18
N GLU A 800 -8.06 8.76 -10.77
CA GLU A 800 -9.16 7.80 -10.83
C GLU A 800 -8.72 6.68 -11.76
N PHE A 801 -8.10 5.63 -11.19
CA PHE A 801 -8.44 4.28 -11.63
C PHE A 801 -9.95 4.16 -11.45
N SER A 802 -10.69 4.59 -12.48
CA SER A 802 -12.13 4.46 -12.53
C SER A 802 -12.45 3.02 -12.20
N SER A 803 -13.52 2.81 -11.44
CA SER A 803 -13.83 1.51 -10.85
C SER A 803 -14.35 0.51 -11.90
N ILE A 804 -13.45 0.10 -12.80
CA ILE A 804 -13.31 -1.29 -13.22
C ILE A 804 -13.09 -2.06 -11.92
N SER A 805 -14.20 -2.36 -11.25
CA SER A 805 -14.26 -3.26 -10.12
C SER A 805 -13.42 -4.45 -10.51
N PHE A 806 -12.31 -4.68 -9.81
CA PHE A 806 -11.37 -5.71 -10.22
C PHE A 806 -12.09 -7.08 -10.28
N LYS A 807 -13.11 -7.24 -9.42
CA LYS A 807 -14.15 -8.28 -9.43
C LYS A 807 -14.87 -8.47 -10.78
N LYS A 808 -15.17 -7.42 -11.56
CA LYS A 808 -15.73 -7.49 -12.94
C LYS A 808 -14.69 -7.98 -13.96
N LEU A 809 -13.44 -7.54 -13.88
CA LEU A 809 -12.38 -8.06 -14.76
C LEU A 809 -12.13 -9.55 -14.48
N LEU A 810 -12.00 -9.90 -13.20
CA LEU A 810 -11.85 -11.26 -12.71
C LEU A 810 -13.05 -12.14 -13.06
N ALA A 811 -14.29 -11.61 -12.97
CA ALA A 811 -15.49 -12.32 -13.39
C ALA A 811 -15.53 -12.56 -14.91
N LYS A 812 -15.11 -11.60 -15.73
CA LYS A 812 -14.94 -11.80 -17.18
C LYS A 812 -13.91 -12.90 -17.47
N LEU A 813 -12.73 -12.84 -16.85
CA LEU A 813 -11.68 -13.85 -17.01
C LEU A 813 -12.15 -15.25 -16.59
N LYS A 814 -12.75 -15.39 -15.40
CA LYS A 814 -13.33 -16.65 -14.89
C LYS A 814 -14.53 -17.16 -15.69
N SER A 815 -15.22 -16.29 -16.44
CA SER A 815 -16.34 -16.68 -17.31
C SER A 815 -15.92 -17.21 -18.68
N SER A 816 -14.65 -17.00 -19.08
CA SER A 816 -14.10 -17.45 -20.36
C SER A 816 -14.06 -18.98 -20.46
N GLU A 817 -14.23 -19.52 -21.67
CA GLU A 817 -14.31 -20.97 -21.88
C GLU A 817 -13.01 -21.72 -21.52
N LEU A 818 -11.88 -21.02 -21.54
CA LEU A 818 -10.57 -21.51 -21.06
C LEU A 818 -10.58 -22.03 -19.61
N TYR A 819 -11.50 -21.54 -18.75
CA TYR A 819 -11.65 -22.03 -17.37
C TYR A 819 -12.76 -23.08 -17.20
N LYS A 820 -13.53 -23.40 -18.26
CA LYS A 820 -14.69 -24.31 -18.18
C LYS A 820 -14.38 -25.77 -18.52
N SER A 821 -13.20 -26.09 -19.06
CA SER A 821 -12.79 -27.47 -19.38
C SER A 821 -12.43 -28.30 -18.15
N LYS A 822 -13.37 -28.47 -17.21
CA LYS A 822 -13.29 -29.49 -16.15
C LYS A 822 -13.57 -30.86 -16.76
N ASN A 823 -12.53 -31.66 -17.00
CA ASN A 823 -12.69 -33.07 -17.35
C ASN A 823 -11.51 -33.98 -16.93
N TYR A 824 -10.89 -33.71 -15.76
CA TYR A 824 -9.97 -34.65 -15.11
C TYR A 824 -10.25 -34.75 -13.60
N GLY A 825 -10.52 -35.98 -13.14
CA GLY A 825 -11.11 -36.30 -11.83
C GLY A 825 -10.13 -36.32 -10.65
N TYR A 826 -9.28 -35.30 -10.49
CA TYR A 826 -8.41 -35.16 -9.32
C TYR A 826 -8.83 -33.96 -8.46
N LYS A 827 -8.71 -34.09 -7.12
CA LYS A 827 -8.77 -32.94 -6.19
C LYS A 827 -7.52 -32.08 -6.40
N ILE A 828 -7.60 -31.11 -7.30
CA ILE A 828 -6.51 -30.17 -7.58
C ILE A 828 -6.53 -29.05 -6.52
N ASN A 829 -5.42 -28.90 -5.78
CA ASN A 829 -5.13 -27.64 -5.09
C ASN A 829 -4.97 -26.56 -6.17
N PHE A 830 -5.90 -25.59 -6.22
CA PHE A 830 -5.92 -24.52 -7.22
C PHE A 830 -4.65 -23.64 -7.08
N LYS A 831 -3.64 -23.86 -7.93
CA LYS A 831 -2.50 -22.94 -8.05
C LYS A 831 -2.88 -21.73 -8.90
N LEU A 832 -2.41 -20.55 -8.51
CA LEU A 832 -2.70 -19.29 -9.21
C LEU A 832 -1.83 -19.17 -10.47
N SER A 833 -2.40 -18.61 -11.54
CA SER A 833 -1.60 -18.20 -12.70
C SER A 833 -0.64 -17.06 -12.33
N THR A 834 0.43 -16.87 -13.11
CA THR A 834 1.36 -15.76 -12.86
C THR A 834 0.66 -14.41 -12.91
N LEU A 835 -0.27 -14.21 -13.84
CA LEU A 835 -1.08 -12.98 -13.91
C LEU A 835 -2.08 -12.85 -12.75
N GLU A 836 -2.75 -13.94 -12.34
CA GLU A 836 -3.61 -13.92 -11.15
C GLU A 836 -2.81 -13.55 -9.89
N TYR A 837 -1.60 -14.09 -9.76
CA TYR A 837 -0.71 -13.84 -8.63
C TYR A 837 -0.22 -12.38 -8.62
N PHE A 838 0.17 -11.84 -9.77
CA PHE A 838 0.53 -10.42 -9.95
C PHE A 838 -0.57 -9.46 -9.50
N PHE A 839 -1.83 -9.75 -9.83
CA PHE A 839 -2.94 -8.90 -9.42
C PHE A 839 -3.34 -9.06 -7.94
N LEU A 840 -3.14 -10.25 -7.37
CA LEU A 840 -3.41 -10.52 -5.96
C LEU A 840 -2.29 -10.01 -5.04
N LYS A 841 -1.07 -9.90 -5.57
CA LYS A 841 0.16 -9.50 -4.87
C LYS A 841 0.99 -8.56 -5.76
N PRO A 842 0.59 -7.28 -5.89
CA PRO A 842 1.24 -6.33 -6.79
C PRO A 842 2.70 -6.04 -6.43
N HIS A 843 3.10 -6.28 -5.16
CA HIS A 843 4.48 -6.17 -4.69
C HIS A 843 5.50 -7.04 -5.45
N ILE A 844 5.03 -8.10 -6.13
CA ILE A 844 5.84 -8.96 -6.99
C ILE A 844 6.33 -8.22 -8.25
N LEU A 845 5.62 -7.16 -8.62
CA LEU A 845 5.88 -6.30 -9.78
C LEU A 845 6.27 -4.87 -9.38
N ASP A 846 6.56 -4.61 -8.11
CA ASP A 846 6.93 -3.26 -7.67
C ASP A 846 8.46 -3.07 -7.82
N PRO A 847 8.92 -2.12 -8.66
CA PRO A 847 10.35 -1.95 -8.91
C PRO A 847 11.06 -1.40 -7.69
N LEU A 848 10.34 -0.64 -6.85
CA LEU A 848 10.85 0.02 -5.67
C LEU A 848 11.13 -1.02 -4.58
N ILE A 849 10.28 -2.04 -4.43
CA ILE A 849 10.47 -3.12 -3.44
C ILE A 849 11.82 -3.80 -3.60
N TYR A 850 12.16 -4.19 -4.82
CA TYR A 850 13.45 -4.81 -5.11
C TYR A 850 14.62 -3.82 -5.08
N ASN A 851 14.38 -2.51 -5.27
CA ASN A 851 15.41 -1.48 -5.13
C ASN A 851 15.69 -1.07 -3.66
N SER A 852 14.90 -1.54 -2.69
CA SER A 852 15.15 -1.28 -1.28
C SER A 852 16.49 -1.85 -0.82
N LYS A 853 17.22 -1.11 0.03
CA LYS A 853 18.55 -1.51 0.53
C LYS A 853 18.55 -2.87 1.25
N LYS A 854 17.41 -3.29 1.82
CA LYS A 854 17.26 -4.56 2.54
C LYS A 854 17.01 -5.76 1.61
N LEU A 855 16.33 -5.55 0.49
CA LEU A 855 15.95 -6.63 -0.44
C LEU A 855 16.86 -6.73 -1.66
N ILE A 856 17.62 -5.67 -1.99
CA ILE A 856 18.49 -5.66 -3.17
C ILE A 856 19.48 -6.85 -3.19
N ASN A 857 19.93 -7.34 -2.03
CA ASN A 857 20.84 -8.47 -1.86
C ASN A 857 20.16 -9.86 -1.80
N LYS A 858 18.85 -9.98 -2.03
CA LYS A 858 18.13 -11.28 -2.07
C LYS A 858 18.01 -11.75 -3.51
N TRP A 859 18.44 -12.98 -3.84
CA TRP A 859 18.45 -13.49 -5.22
C TRP A 859 17.06 -13.94 -5.70
N ILE A 860 16.43 -13.13 -6.53
CA ILE A 860 15.18 -13.40 -7.25
C ILE A 860 15.51 -13.40 -8.74
N PRO A 861 15.75 -14.56 -9.38
CA PRO A 861 16.33 -14.62 -10.72
C PRO A 861 15.58 -13.79 -11.77
N PRO A 862 14.23 -13.77 -11.84
CA PRO A 862 13.52 -12.96 -12.84
C PRO A 862 13.65 -11.44 -12.66
N THR A 863 14.15 -10.92 -11.52
CA THR A 863 14.09 -9.48 -11.20
C THR A 863 15.34 -8.88 -10.55
N ASN A 864 16.44 -9.62 -10.41
CA ASN A 864 17.61 -9.18 -9.61
C ASN A 864 18.64 -8.27 -10.31
N GLY A 865 18.58 -8.12 -11.62
CA GLY A 865 19.53 -7.27 -12.34
C GLY A 865 19.19 -5.78 -12.29
N ARG A 866 20.22 -4.95 -12.14
CA ARG A 866 20.18 -3.47 -12.17
C ARG A 866 20.98 -2.99 -13.36
N TYR A 867 20.43 -2.06 -14.15
CA TYR A 867 20.94 -1.75 -15.48
C TYR A 867 21.02 -0.27 -15.80
N THR A 868 22.03 0.11 -16.59
CA THR A 868 21.95 1.28 -17.47
C THR A 868 21.55 0.82 -18.87
N SER A 869 20.86 1.68 -19.63
CA SER A 869 20.47 1.36 -21.02
C SER A 869 21.70 1.08 -21.89
N LEU A 870 22.79 1.83 -21.69
CA LEU A 870 24.01 1.70 -22.47
C LEU A 870 24.66 0.31 -22.33
N SER A 871 24.77 -0.22 -21.11
CA SER A 871 25.41 -1.53 -20.92
C SER A 871 24.52 -2.69 -21.39
N LEU A 872 23.19 -2.57 -21.32
CA LEU A 872 22.28 -3.53 -21.96
C LEU A 872 22.38 -3.49 -23.49
N ALA A 873 22.41 -2.30 -24.09
CA ALA A 873 22.58 -2.18 -25.54
C ALA A 873 23.92 -2.77 -26.00
N LYS A 874 25.01 -2.57 -25.24
CA LYS A 874 26.32 -3.20 -25.50
C LYS A 874 26.27 -4.72 -25.42
N LEU A 875 25.64 -5.29 -24.39
CA LEU A 875 25.48 -6.74 -24.24
C LEU A 875 24.81 -7.35 -25.49
N TYR A 876 23.74 -6.72 -25.96
CA TYR A 876 23.00 -7.16 -27.14
C TYR A 876 23.73 -6.88 -28.47
N ASP A 877 24.63 -5.91 -28.53
CA ASP A 877 25.52 -5.67 -29.69
C ASP A 877 26.63 -6.75 -29.76
N HIS A 878 27.23 -7.13 -28.63
CA HIS A 878 28.12 -8.30 -28.54
C HIS A 878 27.42 -9.62 -28.91
N LEU A 879 26.14 -9.78 -28.51
CA LEU A 879 25.34 -10.94 -28.91
C LEU A 879 25.15 -11.03 -30.44
N ILE A 880 24.90 -9.92 -31.13
CA ILE A 880 24.76 -9.90 -32.60
C ILE A 880 26.05 -10.37 -33.29
N ARG A 881 27.21 -9.98 -32.77
CA ARG A 881 28.52 -10.24 -33.40
C ARG A 881 29.00 -11.68 -33.27
N GLY A 882 28.30 -12.51 -32.48
CA GLY A 882 28.76 -13.85 -32.11
C GLY A 882 29.85 -13.84 -31.03
N ASP A 883 30.04 -12.73 -30.31
CA ASP A 883 31.07 -12.61 -29.26
C ASP A 883 30.71 -13.45 -28.01
N ILE A 884 29.45 -13.83 -27.84
CA ILE A 884 28.91 -14.48 -26.62
C ILE A 884 28.47 -15.94 -26.87
N ILE A 885 27.75 -16.19 -27.96
CA ILE A 885 27.30 -17.51 -28.40
C ILE A 885 27.60 -17.66 -29.89
N GLY A 886 27.79 -18.89 -30.35
CA GLY A 886 28.21 -19.19 -31.71
C GLY A 886 27.19 -18.77 -32.75
N ASP A 887 27.72 -18.46 -33.94
CA ASP A 887 26.97 -18.04 -35.13
C ASP A 887 25.89 -19.06 -35.54
N GLU A 888 26.10 -20.35 -35.23
CA GLU A 888 25.12 -21.42 -35.44
C GLU A 888 23.96 -21.36 -34.44
N LEU A 889 24.26 -21.24 -33.14
CA LEU A 889 23.24 -21.15 -32.10
C LEU A 889 22.40 -19.87 -32.25
N LEU A 890 23.05 -18.74 -32.58
CA LEU A 890 22.37 -17.48 -32.92
C LEU A 890 21.47 -17.64 -34.16
N LYS A 891 21.91 -18.34 -35.21
CA LYS A 891 21.06 -18.68 -36.36
C LYS A 891 19.89 -19.57 -35.96
N GLN A 892 20.06 -20.51 -35.03
CA GLN A 892 18.94 -21.30 -34.50
C GLN A 892 17.91 -20.40 -33.80
N VAL A 893 18.31 -19.44 -32.95
CA VAL A 893 17.38 -18.48 -32.32
C VAL A 893 16.54 -17.74 -33.38
N ILE A 894 17.20 -17.20 -34.42
CA ILE A 894 16.58 -16.37 -35.47
C ILE A 894 15.72 -17.19 -36.44
N LYS A 895 16.22 -18.35 -36.88
CA LYS A 895 15.63 -19.15 -37.97
C LYS A 895 14.77 -20.33 -37.50
N ASN A 896 14.65 -20.58 -36.20
CA ASN A 896 13.90 -21.71 -35.62
C ASN A 896 12.58 -21.98 -36.37
N GLU A 897 12.45 -23.18 -36.92
CA GLU A 897 11.27 -23.60 -37.69
C GLU A 897 10.02 -23.69 -36.80
N SER A 898 10.20 -23.82 -35.47
CA SER A 898 9.13 -23.83 -34.47
C SER A 898 9.14 -22.58 -33.57
N VAL A 899 8.84 -21.41 -34.14
CA VAL A 899 8.56 -20.21 -33.33
C VAL A 899 7.28 -20.44 -32.51
N ALA A 900 7.42 -20.49 -31.19
CA ALA A 900 6.31 -20.68 -30.27
C ALA A 900 5.49 -19.38 -30.14
N TYR A 901 4.17 -19.46 -30.07
CA TYR A 901 3.30 -18.28 -30.03
C TYR A 901 2.24 -18.37 -28.92
N ASP A 902 2.33 -17.47 -27.94
CA ASP A 902 1.34 -17.38 -26.87
C ASP A 902 0.09 -16.64 -27.38
N ASN A 903 -0.92 -17.41 -27.75
CA ASN A 903 -2.22 -16.90 -28.20
C ASN A 903 -3.06 -16.26 -27.09
N SER A 904 -2.67 -16.37 -25.81
CA SER A 904 -3.53 -16.00 -24.69
C SER A 904 -3.58 -14.50 -24.39
N ILE A 905 -4.72 -14.08 -23.81
CA ILE A 905 -4.90 -12.73 -23.24
C ILE A 905 -3.91 -12.52 -22.09
N GLU A 906 -3.60 -13.57 -21.34
CA GLU A 906 -2.61 -13.53 -20.26
C GLU A 906 -1.21 -13.20 -20.79
N GLY A 907 -0.73 -13.90 -21.82
CA GLY A 907 0.54 -13.58 -22.48
C GLY A 907 0.57 -12.17 -23.07
N LEU A 908 -0.56 -11.66 -23.56
CA LEU A 908 -0.68 -10.26 -24.02
C LEU A 908 -0.55 -9.24 -22.88
N ILE A 909 -1.09 -9.53 -21.69
CA ILE A 909 -0.96 -8.64 -20.52
C ILE A 909 0.43 -8.76 -19.88
N LEU A 910 0.98 -9.97 -19.77
CA LEU A 910 2.33 -10.24 -19.25
C LEU A 910 3.45 -9.70 -20.16
N THR A 911 3.14 -9.39 -21.42
CA THR A 911 4.02 -8.63 -22.33
C THR A 911 3.56 -7.19 -22.54
N TYR A 912 2.47 -6.76 -21.89
CA TYR A 912 1.85 -5.43 -22.00
C TYR A 912 1.52 -4.97 -23.44
N GLY A 913 1.21 -5.91 -24.34
CA GLY A 913 1.04 -5.68 -25.78
C GLY A 913 2.31 -5.90 -26.62
N GLY A 914 3.37 -6.38 -25.99
CA GLY A 914 4.68 -6.72 -26.55
C GLY A 914 4.70 -7.99 -27.40
N PRO A 915 5.91 -8.48 -27.79
CA PRO A 915 6.03 -9.62 -28.68
C PRO A 915 5.66 -10.93 -27.96
N ARG A 916 4.72 -11.69 -28.54
CA ARG A 916 4.24 -12.98 -28.01
C ARG A 916 4.82 -14.20 -28.73
N LYS A 917 5.78 -13.97 -29.62
CA LYS A 917 6.56 -15.01 -30.31
C LYS A 917 7.83 -15.26 -29.52
N TRP A 918 8.16 -16.54 -29.32
CA TRP A 918 9.30 -16.99 -28.54
C TRP A 918 10.15 -17.98 -29.34
N SER A 919 11.47 -17.91 -29.16
CA SER A 919 12.40 -18.91 -29.68
C SER A 919 13.62 -18.97 -28.79
N LEU A 920 13.91 -20.15 -28.23
CA LEU A 920 15.06 -20.41 -27.36
C LEU A 920 15.20 -19.38 -26.22
N GLY A 921 14.08 -19.00 -25.61
CA GLY A 921 14.02 -18.07 -24.49
C GLY A 921 13.91 -16.59 -24.87
N PHE A 922 14.19 -16.21 -26.12
CA PHE A 922 14.07 -14.81 -26.56
C PHE A 922 12.68 -14.47 -27.09
N GLN A 923 12.22 -13.25 -26.83
CA GLN A 923 11.09 -12.65 -27.53
C GLN A 923 11.50 -12.30 -28.96
N ILE A 924 10.66 -12.67 -29.92
CA ILE A 924 10.88 -12.44 -31.36
C ILE A 924 9.97 -11.32 -31.85
N LEU A 925 10.60 -10.25 -32.34
CA LEU A 925 9.95 -9.04 -32.81
C LEU A 925 10.12 -8.95 -34.33
N GLU A 926 9.01 -8.88 -35.08
CA GLU A 926 9.02 -8.94 -36.55
C GLU A 926 8.79 -7.57 -37.18
N CYS A 927 9.72 -7.18 -38.06
CA CYS A 927 9.71 -5.92 -38.79
C CYS A 927 9.64 -6.16 -40.31
N LYS A 928 8.95 -5.25 -41.01
CA LYS A 928 8.94 -5.17 -42.48
C LYS A 928 9.69 -3.93 -42.94
N LYS A 929 10.08 -3.88 -44.22
CA LYS A 929 10.69 -2.69 -44.82
C LYS A 929 9.61 -1.68 -45.19
N ILE A 930 9.85 -0.38 -44.96
CA ILE A 930 8.85 0.67 -45.22
C ILE A 930 8.53 0.84 -46.73
N SER A 931 9.39 0.36 -47.63
CA SER A 931 9.17 0.38 -49.09
C SER A 931 7.92 -0.41 -49.54
N ASP A 932 7.47 -1.38 -48.75
CA ASP A 932 6.58 -2.43 -49.23
C ASP A 932 5.09 -2.04 -49.12
N GLN A 933 4.78 -0.81 -48.71
CA GLN A 933 3.40 -0.30 -48.63
C GLN A 933 2.84 0.24 -49.95
N GLN A 934 3.68 0.53 -50.97
CA GLN A 934 3.20 1.11 -52.23
C GLN A 934 3.00 0.09 -53.37
N ASN A 935 3.64 -1.08 -53.31
CA ASN A 935 3.52 -2.11 -54.36
C ASN A 935 2.82 -3.38 -53.82
N ASN A 936 1.54 -3.54 -54.18
CA ASN A 936 0.77 -4.78 -54.00
C ASN A 936 1.20 -5.85 -55.03
N GLN A 937 2.47 -6.25 -55.03
CA GLN A 937 2.93 -7.44 -55.75
C GLN A 937 3.56 -8.44 -54.78
N LYS A 938 3.15 -9.70 -54.95
CA LYS A 938 3.66 -10.84 -54.20
C LYS A 938 5.00 -11.25 -54.80
N ASP A 939 6.10 -10.90 -54.16
CA ASP A 939 7.39 -11.61 -54.21
C ASP A 939 8.14 -11.33 -52.90
N ASP A 940 8.98 -12.27 -52.47
CA ASP A 940 9.54 -12.44 -51.11
C ASP A 940 9.67 -11.18 -50.21
N GLN A 941 8.78 -11.09 -49.21
CA GLN A 941 8.87 -10.09 -48.14
C GLN A 941 10.03 -10.44 -47.19
N SER A 942 11.13 -9.68 -47.25
CA SER A 942 12.23 -9.76 -46.29
C SER A 942 11.76 -9.32 -44.89
N CYS A 943 11.34 -10.28 -44.07
CA CYS A 943 10.94 -10.07 -42.68
C CYS A 943 12.19 -10.01 -41.79
N PHE A 944 12.49 -8.83 -41.26
CA PHE A 944 13.60 -8.60 -40.34
C PHE A 944 13.20 -9.05 -38.94
N LYS A 945 14.03 -9.85 -38.28
CA LYS A 945 13.75 -10.33 -36.91
C LYS A 945 14.65 -9.65 -35.89
N GLY A 946 14.03 -8.98 -34.93
CA GLY A 946 14.65 -8.58 -33.69
C GLY A 946 14.51 -9.69 -32.64
N ILE A 947 15.55 -9.91 -31.84
CA ILE A 947 15.54 -10.82 -30.68
C ILE A 947 15.87 -10.05 -29.42
N GLY A 948 15.23 -10.37 -28.30
CA GLY A 948 15.39 -9.58 -27.08
C GLY A 948 14.40 -9.93 -25.99
N HIS A 949 14.18 -8.98 -25.09
CA HIS A 949 13.21 -9.05 -24.00
C HIS A 949 12.58 -7.67 -23.74
N SER A 950 11.30 -7.67 -23.39
CA SER A 950 10.58 -6.56 -22.72
C SER A 950 9.87 -7.06 -21.46
N ASP A 951 9.77 -6.19 -20.47
CA ASP A 951 9.03 -6.44 -19.22
C ASP A 951 7.67 -5.72 -19.19
N THR A 952 6.94 -5.86 -18.08
CA THR A 952 5.64 -5.21 -17.86
C THR A 952 5.74 -3.76 -17.38
N GLY A 953 6.92 -3.30 -16.95
CA GLY A 953 7.19 -1.93 -16.49
C GLY A 953 7.64 -0.98 -17.61
N GLY A 954 7.78 -1.48 -18.83
CA GLY A 954 8.18 -0.71 -20.00
C GLY A 954 9.67 -0.78 -20.34
N ASN A 955 10.47 -1.51 -19.57
CA ASN A 955 11.86 -1.76 -19.95
C ASN A 955 11.89 -2.73 -21.15
N LEU A 956 12.77 -2.47 -22.11
CA LEU A 956 13.03 -3.36 -23.24
C LEU A 956 14.49 -3.28 -23.70
N SER A 957 14.99 -4.40 -24.21
CA SER A 957 16.29 -4.49 -24.89
C SER A 957 16.20 -5.48 -26.03
N PHE A 958 16.44 -5.02 -27.25
CA PHE A 958 16.31 -5.81 -28.49
C PHE A 958 17.48 -5.55 -29.43
N CYS A 959 17.89 -6.61 -30.13
CA CYS A 959 18.93 -6.59 -31.13
C CYS A 959 18.39 -7.10 -32.47
N PHE A 960 18.86 -6.54 -33.58
CA PHE A 960 18.43 -6.84 -34.95
C PHE A 960 19.65 -7.25 -35.77
N PRO A 961 19.99 -8.56 -35.81
CA PRO A 961 21.24 -9.05 -36.41
C PRO A 961 21.40 -8.67 -37.88
N ASP A 962 20.34 -8.81 -38.68
CA ASP A 962 20.29 -8.51 -40.12
C ASP A 962 20.73 -7.06 -40.48
N ILE A 963 20.61 -6.14 -39.52
CA ILE A 963 21.01 -4.73 -39.67
C ILE A 963 22.00 -4.28 -38.60
N ASN A 964 22.57 -5.18 -37.80
CA ASN A 964 23.54 -4.88 -36.74
C ASN A 964 23.16 -3.65 -35.87
N LEU A 965 21.94 -3.67 -35.33
CA LEU A 965 21.34 -2.60 -34.53
C LEU A 965 20.94 -3.16 -33.16
N SER A 966 21.36 -2.52 -32.08
CA SER A 966 20.98 -2.84 -30.70
C SER A 966 20.32 -1.62 -30.05
N ILE A 967 19.22 -1.84 -29.34
CA ILE A 967 18.38 -0.81 -28.70
C ILE A 967 18.06 -1.26 -27.28
N ALA A 968 18.28 -0.39 -26.30
CA ALA A 968 17.77 -0.55 -24.95
C ALA A 968 17.02 0.70 -24.50
N ILE A 969 15.85 0.51 -23.88
CA ILE A 969 15.01 1.57 -23.31
C ILE A 969 14.61 1.13 -21.91
N LEU A 970 14.91 1.94 -20.91
CA LEU A 970 14.58 1.69 -19.51
C LEU A 970 13.70 2.83 -18.97
N THR A 971 12.66 2.49 -18.20
CA THR A 971 11.65 3.43 -17.69
C THR A 971 11.41 3.17 -16.21
N ASN A 972 11.27 4.23 -15.40
CA ASN A 972 10.93 4.12 -13.97
C ASN A 972 9.44 4.42 -13.67
N ASP A 973 8.61 4.57 -14.71
CA ASP A 973 7.16 4.68 -14.62
C ASP A 973 6.54 3.32 -14.99
N TYR A 974 6.12 2.52 -14.00
CA TYR A 974 5.58 1.18 -14.26
C TYR A 974 4.24 1.20 -15.04
N VAL A 975 3.46 2.28 -14.92
CA VAL A 975 2.11 2.37 -15.49
C VAL A 975 2.15 2.86 -16.94
N LYS A 976 3.04 3.83 -17.24
CA LYS A 976 3.12 4.49 -18.55
C LYS A 976 4.38 4.13 -19.33
N GLY A 977 5.39 3.57 -18.67
CA GLY A 977 6.70 3.22 -19.23
C GLY A 977 6.57 2.40 -20.51
N HIS A 978 5.64 1.44 -20.53
CA HIS A 978 5.42 0.61 -21.71
C HIS A 978 4.94 1.42 -22.92
N TYR A 979 3.91 2.27 -22.79
CA TYR A 979 3.46 3.11 -23.89
C TYR A 979 4.58 4.02 -24.43
N LEU A 980 5.40 4.57 -23.53
CA LEU A 980 6.56 5.40 -23.88
C LEU A 980 7.60 4.60 -24.65
N SER A 981 8.09 3.48 -24.10
CA SER A 981 9.15 2.69 -24.71
C SER A 981 8.71 2.06 -26.03
N GLN A 982 7.45 1.65 -26.17
CA GLN A 982 6.86 1.21 -27.42
C GLN A 982 6.86 2.29 -28.50
N SER A 983 6.42 3.51 -28.15
CA SER A 983 6.35 4.65 -29.07
C SER A 983 7.75 5.11 -29.52
N ILE A 984 8.71 5.07 -28.59
CA ILE A 984 10.12 5.40 -28.83
C ILE A 984 10.80 4.30 -29.67
N LEU A 985 10.59 3.02 -29.37
CA LEU A 985 11.10 1.90 -30.17
C LEU A 985 10.60 1.98 -31.61
N ARG A 986 9.30 2.26 -31.81
CA ARG A 986 8.72 2.48 -33.14
C ARG A 986 9.38 3.64 -33.87
N TYR A 987 9.55 4.79 -33.20
CA TYR A 987 10.24 5.95 -33.78
C TYR A 987 11.69 5.63 -34.20
N ILE A 988 12.43 4.88 -33.38
CA ILE A 988 13.79 4.43 -33.70
C ILE A 988 13.78 3.52 -34.93
N LEU A 989 12.93 2.50 -34.97
CA LEU A 989 12.83 1.56 -36.09
C LEU A 989 12.42 2.25 -37.41
N GLU A 990 11.48 3.18 -37.37
CA GLU A 990 11.05 3.95 -38.55
C GLU A 990 12.22 4.79 -39.12
N ASN A 991 13.11 5.34 -38.28
CA ASN A 991 14.33 6.02 -38.72
C ASN A 991 15.37 5.08 -39.36
N PHE A 992 15.29 3.76 -39.12
CA PHE A 992 16.10 2.74 -39.81
C PHE A 992 15.37 2.07 -41.00
N GLY A 993 14.22 2.61 -41.43
CA GLY A 993 13.46 2.08 -42.56
C GLY A 993 12.64 0.82 -42.25
N LEU A 994 12.47 0.49 -40.95
CA LEU A 994 11.72 -0.67 -40.48
C LEU A 994 10.35 -0.26 -39.93
N TYR A 995 9.35 -1.06 -40.25
CA TYR A 995 7.98 -0.96 -39.75
C TYR A 995 7.68 -2.13 -38.82
N LEU A 996 7.27 -1.82 -37.59
CA LEU A 996 6.94 -2.81 -36.56
C LEU A 996 5.57 -3.44 -36.84
N ASN A 997 5.53 -4.76 -37.06
CA ASN A 997 4.33 -5.46 -37.53
C ASN A 997 3.56 -6.12 -36.36
N ASN A 998 2.23 -6.08 -36.37
CA ASN A 998 1.35 -6.73 -35.39
C ASN A 998 1.64 -6.42 -33.89
N TYR A 999 1.96 -5.17 -33.60
CA TYR A 999 2.29 -4.71 -32.25
C TYR A 999 1.20 -3.76 -31.73
N ALA A 1000 0.53 -4.14 -30.65
CA ALA A 1000 -0.73 -3.53 -30.21
C ALA A 1000 -0.61 -2.98 -28.77
N PRO A 1001 -0.39 -1.66 -28.59
CA PRO A 1001 -0.26 -1.06 -27.26
C PRO A 1001 -1.55 -1.26 -26.43
N LEU A 1002 -1.41 -1.81 -25.22
CA LEU A 1002 -2.49 -1.85 -24.24
C LEU A 1002 -2.53 -0.52 -23.47
N HIS A 1003 -3.37 0.42 -23.90
CA HIS A 1003 -3.74 1.57 -23.07
C HIS A 1003 -4.75 1.12 -22.00
N PHE A 1004 -4.34 1.12 -20.73
CA PHE A 1004 -5.20 0.82 -19.58
C PHE A 1004 -5.90 2.06 -18.97
N SER A 1005 -5.70 3.24 -19.57
CA SER A 1005 -6.32 4.52 -19.19
C SER A 1005 -7.79 4.63 -19.58
#